data_AF-A0A7C5AHW2-F1
#
_entry.id   AF-A0A7C5AHW2-F1
#
_cell.length_a   1.000
_cell.length_b   1.000
_cell.length_c   1.000
_cell.angle_alpha   90.00
_cell.angle_beta   90.00
_cell.angle_gamma   90.00
#
_symmetry.space_group_name_H-M   'P 1'
#
loop_
_entity.id
_entity.type
_entity.pdbx_description
1 polymer ?
#
loop_
_entity_poly.entity_id
_entity_poly.type
_entity_poly.pdbx_seq_one_letter_code
_entity_poly.pdbx_strand_id
1 'polypeptide(L)'
;METSNTAENLARGRTVAAINDGWFFLRGRAQRRWLAGWDGPGEEVELPHCWNALDTFRPGVRSYRGHGSYRRAISAADVCLAGQRKWFLVAGGFYGTGDVWWDGRRIAWVDGMYLGFCLDLTERVRDGRTHIVALRLTNDCRRWVLPGIRDPDFILHGGLAGGMSVECAPLFRILESTVRIEICGELDCAAGVRARLAICNDSVWPLSGRVIMEVKDGSGSGVARSETSDMEVAPRTRRDAEVSAVVESPRLWSPDRPDLYVLSLTLADSAGAWDRVERRIGIRRAEFRPWEGFFLNNERLVLRGCNRHEAMPGFGNAMPAALHRRDVAEMKKMGLNFVRLSHYPQSEAFLDACDEQGLLVYAEIASWKTARGGWWLKNAAEQLKRMIARDGHRPSIIAWGIGNEARARRPYLALRNVARSMDPGRPVAYAENHLHRARRARTLGIPDVWGVNYEIESAGDGAAASGMKCAIVTECSNAPDSARDNPVELIRQVETIEKDLRLIENLKGVAGFALWCFADYATERKDRWRRFSGVVDAWRVWKPAAFLLAAMHSPVAVLFLFCDWSESKPAGKRTAHVFTNCDEVVVLRNGAEAVRLKGAPHVSVGIDFEPGVLAARGVRGGEICEASCESFGEARRLSLEIEGNLEAGGDPVAVWVRALDTRGRVARDWSGEVVVRSAGAARAVPHFEGNIVSVAAGEGRLFVAPGGEPGSVSVAVSDRSGRLEPASVEIPVSVGGMQG
;
A
#
# COMPACT_ATOMS: atom_id res chain seq x y z
N MET A 1 24.49 -37.40 13.17
CA MET A 1 25.28 -37.46 11.92
C MET A 1 24.39 -36.88 10.81
N GLU A 2 24.03 -35.60 10.94
CA GLU A 2 22.85 -35.03 10.24
C GLU A 2 23.05 -33.54 9.87
N THR A 3 24.28 -33.12 9.59
CA THR A 3 24.62 -31.74 9.26
C THR A 3 25.17 -31.54 7.85
N SER A 4 25.18 -32.56 6.99
CA SER A 4 25.69 -32.44 5.61
C SER A 4 24.62 -32.13 4.55
N ASN A 5 23.33 -32.11 4.89
CA ASN A 5 22.25 -32.12 3.89
C ASN A 5 21.65 -30.73 3.55
N THR A 6 22.07 -29.66 4.22
CA THR A 6 21.53 -28.30 3.98
C THR A 6 22.30 -27.53 2.90
N ALA A 7 23.61 -27.73 2.78
CA ALA A 7 24.43 -27.03 1.78
C ALA A 7 24.23 -27.58 0.35
N GLU A 8 24.09 -28.89 0.17
CA GLU A 8 23.81 -29.48 -1.16
C GLU A 8 22.38 -29.22 -1.65
N ASN A 9 21.39 -29.10 -0.75
CA ASN A 9 20.02 -28.73 -1.11
C ASN A 9 19.90 -27.26 -1.57
N LEU A 10 20.71 -26.35 -1.01
CA LEU A 10 20.83 -24.96 -1.49
C LEU A 10 21.47 -24.86 -2.87
N ALA A 11 22.36 -25.80 -3.23
CA ALA A 11 23.04 -25.79 -4.53
C ALA A 11 22.11 -26.09 -5.72
N ARG A 12 20.96 -26.74 -5.52
CA ARG A 12 19.99 -27.10 -6.58
C ARG A 12 18.81 -26.15 -6.73
N GLY A 13 18.40 -25.48 -5.66
CA GLY A 13 17.21 -24.64 -5.61
C GLY A 13 17.32 -23.30 -6.35
N ARG A 14 16.19 -22.61 -6.43
CA ARG A 14 16.12 -21.22 -6.88
C ARG A 14 16.77 -20.28 -5.86
N THR A 15 17.45 -19.25 -6.35
CA THR A 15 17.94 -18.14 -5.52
C THR A 15 17.44 -16.81 -6.05
N VAL A 16 17.19 -15.87 -5.15
CA VAL A 16 16.79 -14.50 -5.47
C VAL A 16 17.76 -13.57 -4.74
N ALA A 17 18.46 -12.72 -5.49
CA ALA A 17 19.33 -11.70 -4.95
C ALA A 17 18.72 -10.33 -5.23
N ALA A 18 18.33 -9.60 -4.17
CA ALA A 18 17.94 -8.21 -4.31
C ALA A 18 19.15 -7.40 -4.79
N ILE A 19 18.93 -6.57 -5.80
CA ILE A 19 19.94 -5.67 -6.35
C ILE A 19 19.41 -4.24 -6.22
N ASN A 20 19.21 -3.77 -4.99
CA ASN A 20 18.63 -2.46 -4.71
C ASN A 20 19.67 -1.35 -4.45
N ASP A 21 20.87 -1.71 -4.02
CA ASP A 21 22.02 -0.83 -3.77
C ASP A 21 22.84 -0.51 -5.05
N GLY A 22 23.87 0.34 -4.95
CA GLY A 22 24.86 0.54 -6.02
C GLY A 22 24.31 0.99 -7.39
N TRP A 23 23.12 1.59 -7.42
CA TRP A 23 22.54 2.15 -8.64
C TRP A 23 22.97 3.59 -8.81
N PHE A 24 23.15 3.95 -10.08
CA PHE A 24 23.31 5.34 -10.47
C PHE A 24 22.16 5.80 -11.34
N PHE A 25 21.78 7.04 -11.15
CA PHE A 25 20.66 7.69 -11.79
C PHE A 25 21.10 8.93 -12.57
N LEU A 26 20.47 9.14 -13.72
CA LEU A 26 20.47 10.40 -14.44
C LEU A 26 19.03 10.79 -14.79
N ARG A 27 18.64 12.00 -14.40
CA ARG A 27 17.42 12.64 -14.91
C ARG A 27 17.60 12.93 -16.39
N GLY A 28 16.67 12.47 -17.22
CA GLY A 28 16.70 12.59 -18.67
C GLY A 28 17.13 11.32 -19.41
N ARG A 29 17.45 11.48 -20.70
CA ARG A 29 17.83 10.39 -21.60
C ARG A 29 19.35 10.23 -21.62
N ALA A 30 19.86 9.21 -20.96
CA ALA A 30 21.29 8.89 -21.03
C ALA A 30 21.71 8.49 -22.46
N GLN A 31 22.95 8.85 -22.82
CA GLN A 31 23.57 8.43 -24.06
C GLN A 31 23.99 6.95 -23.99
N ARG A 32 24.24 6.34 -25.17
CA ARG A 32 24.63 4.92 -25.24
C ARG A 32 25.94 4.62 -24.50
N ARG A 33 26.89 5.55 -24.51
CA ARG A 33 28.16 5.44 -23.79
C ARG A 33 27.94 5.29 -22.28
N TRP A 34 27.10 6.15 -21.69
CA TRP A 34 26.70 6.03 -20.29
C TRP A 34 26.01 4.69 -20.00
N LEU A 35 25.04 4.28 -20.83
CA LEU A 35 24.36 2.98 -20.67
C LEU A 35 25.30 1.77 -20.79
N ALA A 36 26.43 1.92 -21.48
CA ALA A 36 27.46 0.90 -21.62
C ALA A 36 28.51 0.93 -20.49
N GLY A 37 28.42 1.86 -19.55
CA GLY A 37 29.38 1.99 -18.45
C GLY A 37 30.64 2.80 -18.78
N TRP A 38 30.73 3.46 -19.95
CA TRP A 38 31.96 4.14 -20.39
C TRP A 38 32.13 5.56 -19.87
N ASP A 39 31.03 6.17 -19.39
CA ASP A 39 31.04 7.52 -18.82
C ASP A 39 30.81 7.46 -17.31
N GLY A 40 31.14 8.56 -16.61
CA GLY A 40 30.95 8.72 -15.17
C GLY A 40 29.53 8.39 -14.69
N PRO A 41 29.38 7.94 -13.44
CA PRO A 41 28.23 7.12 -13.07
C PRO A 41 26.91 7.88 -12.91
N GLY A 42 26.92 9.15 -12.50
CA GLY A 42 25.70 9.92 -12.22
C GLY A 42 25.47 10.06 -10.72
N GLU A 43 24.24 10.35 -10.31
CA GLU A 43 23.84 10.43 -8.90
C GLU A 43 23.65 9.01 -8.35
N GLU A 44 24.26 8.68 -7.22
CA GLU A 44 24.01 7.41 -6.55
C GLU A 44 22.62 7.40 -5.91
N VAL A 45 21.88 6.31 -6.14
CA VAL A 45 20.53 6.11 -5.59
C VAL A 45 20.38 4.67 -5.10
N GLU A 46 19.50 4.50 -4.12
CA GLU A 46 19.05 3.19 -3.68
C GLU A 46 17.64 2.94 -4.21
N LEU A 47 17.36 1.70 -4.60
CA LEU A 47 16.01 1.28 -4.96
C LEU A 47 15.29 0.72 -3.73
N PRO A 48 13.97 0.93 -3.60
CA PRO A 48 13.09 1.60 -4.55
C PRO A 48 13.33 3.11 -4.66
N HIS A 49 13.24 3.66 -5.88
CA HIS A 49 13.51 5.08 -6.16
C HIS A 49 12.40 5.73 -7.00
N CYS A 50 12.01 6.94 -6.63
CA CYS A 50 11.03 7.78 -7.35
C CYS A 50 11.65 9.15 -7.68
N TRP A 51 11.91 9.41 -8.97
CA TRP A 51 12.66 10.60 -9.39
C TRP A 51 11.88 11.93 -9.29
N ASN A 52 10.57 11.83 -9.08
CA ASN A 52 9.64 12.94 -8.87
C ASN A 52 8.99 12.86 -7.47
N ALA A 53 9.74 12.38 -6.47
CA ALA A 53 9.28 12.33 -5.07
C ALA A 53 9.23 13.72 -4.39
N LEU A 54 10.08 14.66 -4.84
CA LEU A 54 10.30 15.96 -4.20
C LEU A 54 9.64 17.15 -4.91
N ASP A 55 9.09 16.95 -6.10
CA ASP A 55 8.40 17.95 -6.92
C ASP A 55 6.87 17.69 -7.00
N THR A 56 6.36 16.90 -6.06
CA THR A 56 4.93 16.67 -5.83
C THR A 56 4.46 17.38 -4.55
N PHE A 57 3.14 17.48 -4.34
CA PHE A 57 2.57 18.14 -3.15
C PHE A 57 3.02 19.61 -2.96
N ARG A 58 3.42 20.31 -4.03
CA ARG A 58 3.89 21.69 -3.99
C ARG A 58 3.01 22.62 -4.85
N PRO A 59 2.49 23.72 -4.30
CA PRO A 59 1.76 24.70 -5.10
C PRO A 59 2.68 25.33 -6.16
N GLY A 60 2.18 25.46 -7.39
CA GLY A 60 2.92 26.09 -8.50
C GLY A 60 4.04 25.25 -9.10
N VAL A 61 4.34 24.06 -8.57
CA VAL A 61 5.34 23.14 -9.10
C VAL A 61 4.64 22.00 -9.82
N ARG A 62 5.01 21.75 -11.08
CA ARG A 62 4.57 20.56 -11.82
C ARG A 62 5.59 19.44 -11.59
N SER A 63 5.09 18.25 -11.35
CA SER A 63 5.92 17.06 -11.20
C SER A 63 6.65 16.73 -12.50
N TYR A 64 7.91 16.32 -12.38
CA TYR A 64 8.71 15.96 -13.55
C TYR A 64 8.12 14.76 -14.26
N ARG A 65 7.79 14.96 -15.54
CA ARG A 65 7.47 13.89 -16.48
C ARG A 65 8.45 13.90 -17.64
N GLY A 66 8.97 12.72 -17.94
CA GLY A 66 9.99 12.57 -18.94
C GLY A 66 10.78 11.30 -18.68
N HIS A 67 12.08 11.38 -18.96
CA HIS A 67 12.94 10.20 -18.94
C HIS A 67 13.79 10.17 -17.68
N GLY A 68 14.06 8.97 -17.19
CA GLY A 68 15.07 8.71 -16.17
C GLY A 68 15.88 7.49 -16.58
N SER A 69 17.19 7.54 -16.34
CA SER A 69 18.11 6.47 -16.70
C SER A 69 18.78 5.90 -15.46
N TYR A 70 18.82 4.57 -15.35
CA TYR A 70 19.43 3.83 -14.25
C TYR A 70 20.56 2.96 -14.78
N ARG A 71 21.64 2.78 -14.01
CA ARG A 71 22.74 1.89 -14.32
C ARG A 71 23.30 1.25 -13.07
N ARG A 72 23.61 -0.04 -13.15
CA ARG A 72 24.29 -0.79 -12.09
C ARG A 72 25.26 -1.80 -12.70
N ALA A 73 26.37 -2.04 -12.02
CA ALA A 73 27.24 -3.18 -12.29
C ALA A 73 26.78 -4.40 -11.47
N ILE A 74 26.70 -5.57 -12.10
CA ILE A 74 26.34 -6.84 -11.47
C ILE A 74 27.50 -7.80 -11.70
N SER A 75 28.04 -8.37 -10.64
CA SER A 75 29.13 -9.33 -10.71
C SER A 75 28.63 -10.77 -10.57
N ALA A 76 29.42 -11.72 -11.06
CA ALA A 76 29.18 -13.14 -10.79
C ALA A 76 29.32 -13.51 -9.30
N ALA A 77 29.91 -12.66 -8.46
CA ALA A 77 29.96 -12.88 -7.01
C ALA A 77 28.60 -12.59 -6.34
N ASP A 78 27.75 -11.78 -6.97
CA ASP A 78 26.37 -11.50 -6.51
C ASP A 78 25.41 -12.68 -6.82
N VAL A 79 25.93 -13.75 -7.42
CA VAL A 79 25.17 -14.69 -8.23
C VAL A 79 25.82 -16.09 -8.17
N CYS A 80 25.37 -17.00 -7.30
CA CYS A 80 26.00 -18.34 -7.15
C CYS A 80 25.95 -19.17 -8.45
N LEU A 81 27.11 -19.70 -8.90
CA LEU A 81 27.28 -20.39 -10.20
C LEU A 81 27.70 -21.86 -10.02
N ALA A 82 26.76 -22.78 -10.21
CA ALA A 82 27.05 -24.16 -10.59
C ALA A 82 25.92 -24.75 -11.46
N GLY A 83 26.27 -25.32 -12.61
CA GLY A 83 25.37 -26.08 -13.50
C GLY A 83 24.56 -25.25 -14.50
N GLN A 84 23.80 -25.94 -15.37
CA GLN A 84 22.86 -25.27 -16.28
C GLN A 84 21.67 -24.71 -15.48
N ARG A 85 21.48 -23.39 -15.55
CA ARG A 85 20.47 -22.62 -14.80
C ARG A 85 19.74 -21.66 -15.74
N LYS A 86 18.60 -21.15 -15.27
CA LYS A 86 17.89 -20.02 -15.86
C LYS A 86 18.19 -18.77 -15.04
N TRP A 87 18.47 -17.68 -15.74
CA TRP A 87 18.73 -16.37 -15.13
C TRP A 87 17.63 -15.40 -15.49
N PHE A 88 17.11 -14.67 -14.52
CA PHE A 88 16.09 -13.65 -14.74
C PHE A 88 16.46 -12.33 -14.08
N LEU A 89 16.23 -11.23 -14.80
CA LEU A 89 16.21 -9.88 -14.25
C LEU A 89 14.77 -9.52 -13.93
N VAL A 90 14.50 -9.25 -12.67
CA VAL A 90 13.16 -8.95 -12.18
C VAL A 90 13.12 -7.52 -11.64
N ALA A 91 12.11 -6.77 -12.05
CA ALA A 91 11.82 -5.46 -11.51
C ALA A 91 10.47 -5.52 -10.80
N GLY A 92 10.36 -4.87 -9.64
CA GLY A 92 9.07 -4.66 -8.99
C GLY A 92 8.22 -3.60 -9.70
N GLY A 93 7.03 -3.34 -9.16
CA GLY A 93 6.04 -2.43 -9.73
C GLY A 93 6.53 -1.01 -9.99
N PHE A 94 6.32 -0.50 -11.21
CA PHE A 94 6.47 0.92 -11.53
C PHE A 94 5.52 1.36 -12.65
N TYR A 95 5.28 2.67 -12.76
CA TYR A 95 4.56 3.24 -13.89
C TYR A 95 5.52 3.68 -15.00
N GLY A 96 5.12 3.41 -16.24
CA GLY A 96 5.80 3.89 -17.42
C GLY A 96 6.41 2.78 -18.26
N THR A 97 7.18 3.19 -19.26
CA THR A 97 7.77 2.28 -20.25
C THR A 97 9.21 2.64 -20.51
N GLY A 98 9.97 1.73 -21.09
CA GLY A 98 11.36 2.02 -21.43
C GLY A 98 12.04 0.87 -22.13
N ASP A 99 13.35 0.96 -22.27
CA ASP A 99 14.14 -0.19 -22.69
C ASP A 99 15.08 -0.64 -21.56
N VAL A 100 15.59 -1.86 -21.73
CA VAL A 100 16.60 -2.47 -20.86
C VAL A 100 17.82 -2.81 -21.70
N TRP A 101 18.99 -2.51 -21.16
CA TRP A 101 20.29 -2.72 -21.78
C TRP A 101 21.15 -3.64 -20.92
N TRP A 102 21.93 -4.47 -21.59
CA TRP A 102 22.93 -5.36 -21.02
C TRP A 102 24.23 -5.17 -21.78
N ASP A 103 25.30 -4.76 -21.10
CA ASP A 103 26.62 -4.49 -21.69
C ASP A 103 26.55 -3.58 -22.93
N GLY A 104 25.77 -2.50 -22.84
CA GLY A 104 25.61 -1.51 -23.92
C GLY A 104 24.77 -1.97 -25.13
N ARG A 105 24.14 -3.15 -25.07
CA ARG A 105 23.20 -3.68 -26.07
C ARG A 105 21.78 -3.66 -25.52
N ARG A 106 20.82 -3.17 -26.31
CA ARG A 106 19.40 -3.19 -25.93
C ARG A 106 18.87 -4.63 -25.99
N ILE A 107 18.29 -5.12 -24.91
CA ILE A 107 17.80 -6.50 -24.80
C ILE A 107 16.27 -6.61 -24.79
N ALA A 108 15.56 -5.57 -24.32
CA ALA A 108 14.10 -5.59 -24.23
C ALA A 108 13.52 -4.19 -24.25
N TRP A 109 12.25 -4.08 -24.66
CA TRP A 109 11.38 -2.95 -24.33
C TRP A 109 10.36 -3.43 -23.28
N VAL A 110 10.11 -2.61 -22.27
CA VAL A 110 9.30 -2.99 -21.10
C VAL A 110 8.19 -1.97 -20.82
N ASP A 111 7.08 -2.46 -20.27
CA ASP A 111 6.02 -1.70 -19.63
C ASP A 111 5.95 -2.14 -18.18
N GLY A 112 6.09 -1.19 -17.25
CA GLY A 112 6.08 -1.47 -15.83
C GLY A 112 4.72 -1.91 -15.32
N MET A 113 3.61 -1.52 -15.96
CA MET A 113 2.24 -1.92 -15.61
C MET A 113 1.90 -1.83 -14.10
N TYR A 114 2.63 -1.05 -13.28
CA TYR A 114 2.60 -1.10 -11.81
C TYR A 114 2.92 -2.49 -11.20
N LEU A 115 3.34 -3.47 -12.00
CA LEU A 115 3.62 -4.86 -11.61
C LEU A 115 5.05 -5.30 -11.98
N GLY A 116 5.82 -4.43 -12.63
CA GLY A 116 7.21 -4.65 -13.00
C GLY A 116 7.40 -5.47 -14.27
N PHE A 117 8.50 -6.23 -14.36
CA PHE A 117 8.76 -7.17 -15.45
C PHE A 117 9.71 -8.29 -14.99
N CYS A 118 9.78 -9.37 -15.77
CA CYS A 118 10.75 -10.45 -15.61
C CYS A 118 11.36 -10.75 -16.99
N LEU A 119 12.69 -10.66 -17.13
CA LEU A 119 13.41 -10.86 -18.39
C LEU A 119 14.40 -12.01 -18.26
N ASP A 120 14.36 -12.94 -19.22
CA ASP A 120 15.32 -14.04 -19.30
C ASP A 120 16.70 -13.55 -19.77
N LEU A 121 17.69 -13.71 -18.90
CA LEU A 121 19.09 -13.37 -19.11
C LEU A 121 19.98 -14.60 -19.35
N THR A 122 19.41 -15.81 -19.42
CA THR A 122 20.17 -17.07 -19.41
C THR A 122 21.31 -17.12 -20.43
N GLU A 123 21.07 -16.67 -21.66
CA GLU A 123 22.07 -16.68 -22.75
C GLU A 123 23.05 -15.48 -22.70
N ARG A 124 22.88 -14.56 -21.75
CA ARG A 124 23.60 -13.29 -21.65
C ARG A 124 24.57 -13.24 -20.46
N VAL A 125 24.20 -13.90 -19.37
CA VAL A 125 25.07 -14.05 -18.19
C VAL A 125 26.28 -14.90 -18.56
N ARG A 126 27.47 -14.43 -18.20
CA ARG A 126 28.74 -15.15 -18.43
C ARG A 126 29.49 -15.25 -17.12
N ASP A 127 29.82 -16.48 -16.76
CA ASP A 127 30.52 -16.79 -15.50
C ASP A 127 31.81 -15.99 -15.35
N GLY A 128 32.03 -15.50 -14.12
CA GLY A 128 33.22 -14.74 -13.76
C GLY A 128 33.33 -13.34 -14.37
N ARG A 129 32.28 -12.83 -15.04
CA ARG A 129 32.27 -11.47 -15.60
C ARG A 129 31.36 -10.53 -14.80
N THR A 130 31.79 -9.29 -14.70
CA THR A 130 30.93 -8.16 -14.33
C THR A 130 30.17 -7.69 -15.56
N HIS A 131 28.86 -7.54 -15.41
CA HIS A 131 27.94 -7.06 -16.43
C HIS A 131 27.37 -5.70 -16.05
N ILE A 132 27.10 -4.87 -17.05
CA ILE A 132 26.41 -3.59 -16.86
C ILE A 132 24.95 -3.74 -17.24
N VAL A 133 24.07 -3.61 -16.26
CA VAL A 133 22.64 -3.44 -16.51
C VAL A 133 22.32 -1.95 -16.55
N ALA A 134 21.51 -1.55 -17.53
CA ALA A 134 21.02 -0.19 -17.59
C ALA A 134 19.57 -0.12 -18.07
N LEU A 135 18.82 0.84 -17.57
CA LEU A 135 17.44 1.09 -17.93
C LEU A 135 17.28 2.56 -18.32
N ARG A 136 16.39 2.82 -19.28
CA ARG A 136 15.98 4.16 -19.67
C ARG A 136 14.47 4.14 -19.75
N LEU A 137 13.85 4.68 -18.72
CA LEU A 137 12.42 4.64 -18.50
C LEU A 137 11.82 6.01 -18.74
N THR A 138 10.51 6.06 -18.96
CA THR A 138 9.73 7.28 -19.03
C THR A 138 8.35 7.10 -18.39
N ASN A 139 7.93 8.11 -17.61
CA ASN A 139 6.57 8.27 -17.11
C ASN A 139 5.72 9.17 -18.03
N ASP A 140 6.13 9.38 -19.27
CA ASP A 140 5.31 10.07 -20.27
C ASP A 140 3.99 9.32 -20.47
N CYS A 141 2.89 10.06 -20.49
CA CYS A 141 1.57 9.48 -20.76
C CYS A 141 1.51 8.97 -22.21
N ARG A 142 1.18 7.69 -22.37
CA ARG A 142 0.84 7.08 -23.66
C ARG A 142 -0.56 6.50 -23.60
N ARG A 143 -1.35 6.68 -24.67
CA ARG A 143 -2.77 6.26 -24.69
C ARG A 143 -3.01 4.76 -24.47
N TRP A 144 -1.99 3.92 -24.66
CA TRP A 144 -2.03 2.46 -24.48
C TRP A 144 -1.34 1.98 -23.19
N VAL A 145 -0.65 2.85 -22.45
CA VAL A 145 -0.07 2.53 -21.14
C VAL A 145 -1.07 2.97 -20.08
N LEU A 146 -1.56 2.04 -19.27
CA LEU A 146 -2.63 2.32 -18.31
C LEU A 146 -2.16 3.35 -17.26
N PRO A 147 -2.97 4.37 -16.89
CA PRO A 147 -4.40 4.53 -17.22
C PRO A 147 -4.70 5.09 -18.63
N GLY A 148 -3.70 5.60 -19.36
CA GLY A 148 -3.84 6.04 -20.76
C GLY A 148 -4.37 7.47 -20.92
N ILE A 149 -4.20 8.28 -19.88
CA ILE A 149 -4.64 9.68 -19.78
C ILE A 149 -3.53 10.53 -19.19
N ARG A 150 -3.44 11.77 -19.68
CA ARG A 150 -2.35 12.68 -19.32
C ARG A 150 -2.43 13.03 -17.85
N ASP A 151 -3.55 13.57 -17.39
CA ASP A 151 -3.67 14.09 -16.03
C ASP A 151 -4.79 13.35 -15.28
N PRO A 152 -4.54 12.09 -14.84
CA PRO A 152 -5.48 11.37 -13.99
C PRO A 152 -5.65 12.06 -12.63
N ASP A 153 -6.59 11.59 -11.81
CA ASP A 153 -6.78 12.16 -10.47
C ASP A 153 -5.60 11.90 -9.52
N PHE A 154 -4.56 11.17 -9.92
CA PHE A 154 -3.36 10.85 -9.14
C PHE A 154 -2.07 11.16 -9.93
N ILE A 155 -0.91 11.18 -9.26
CA ILE A 155 0.38 11.42 -9.91
C ILE A 155 0.87 10.18 -10.65
N LEU A 156 1.35 10.39 -11.87
CA LEU A 156 2.09 9.40 -12.65
C LEU A 156 3.56 9.42 -12.23
N HIS A 157 3.86 8.78 -11.11
CA HIS A 157 5.22 8.68 -10.58
C HIS A 157 6.14 7.93 -11.54
N GLY A 158 7.40 8.35 -11.61
CA GLY A 158 8.41 7.69 -12.41
C GLY A 158 9.60 7.25 -11.57
N GLY A 159 10.22 6.15 -11.99
CA GLY A 159 11.32 5.51 -11.27
C GLY A 159 11.03 4.05 -10.98
N LEU A 160 12.00 3.36 -10.39
CA LEU A 160 11.91 1.95 -10.04
C LEU A 160 11.41 1.80 -8.60
N ALA A 161 10.12 2.07 -8.40
CA ALA A 161 9.49 2.12 -7.08
C ALA A 161 9.28 0.75 -6.40
N GLY A 162 9.44 -0.36 -7.13
CA GLY A 162 9.33 -1.71 -6.59
C GLY A 162 10.66 -2.44 -6.39
N GLY A 163 11.81 -1.76 -6.59
CA GLY A 163 13.12 -2.42 -6.51
C GLY A 163 13.43 -3.34 -7.69
N MET A 164 14.58 -4.01 -7.60
CA MET A 164 15.03 -5.00 -8.59
C MET A 164 15.71 -6.20 -7.93
N SER A 165 15.66 -7.35 -8.59
CA SER A 165 16.35 -8.57 -8.18
C SER A 165 16.89 -9.33 -9.40
N VAL A 166 17.84 -10.22 -9.14
CA VAL A 166 18.28 -11.26 -10.07
C VAL A 166 17.85 -12.61 -9.51
N GLU A 167 17.18 -13.41 -10.32
CA GLU A 167 16.75 -14.76 -9.95
C GLU A 167 17.53 -15.82 -10.72
N CYS A 168 17.98 -16.84 -10.00
CA CYS A 168 18.53 -18.08 -10.56
C CYS A 168 17.52 -19.19 -10.34
N ALA A 169 17.21 -19.99 -11.37
CA ALA A 169 16.33 -21.15 -11.22
C ALA A 169 16.90 -22.40 -11.93
N PRO A 170 16.56 -23.61 -11.48
CA PRO A 170 16.90 -24.84 -12.19
C PRO A 170 16.18 -24.95 -13.55
N LEU A 171 16.73 -25.78 -14.44
CA LEU A 171 16.07 -26.07 -15.73
C LEU A 171 14.75 -26.84 -15.56
N PHE A 172 14.63 -27.64 -14.50
CA PHE A 172 13.41 -28.34 -14.12
C PHE A 172 12.80 -27.64 -12.90
N ARG A 173 11.68 -26.94 -13.10
CA ARG A 173 11.17 -25.98 -12.11
C ARG A 173 9.66 -25.81 -12.13
N ILE A 174 9.13 -25.23 -11.05
CA ILE A 174 7.74 -24.79 -10.99
C ILE A 174 7.62 -23.40 -11.64
N LEU A 175 6.69 -23.24 -12.58
CA LEU A 175 6.36 -21.94 -13.15
C LEU A 175 5.46 -21.16 -12.19
N GLU A 176 6.09 -20.34 -11.36
CA GLU A 176 5.45 -19.58 -10.28
C GLU A 176 4.23 -18.75 -10.73
N SER A 177 4.29 -18.14 -11.91
CA SER A 177 3.17 -17.36 -12.48
C SER A 177 1.90 -18.18 -12.79
N THR A 178 2.02 -19.50 -12.81
CA THR A 178 0.91 -20.45 -13.04
C THR A 178 0.33 -21.01 -11.75
N VAL A 179 0.98 -20.82 -10.60
CA VAL A 179 0.51 -21.32 -9.32
C VAL A 179 -0.83 -20.67 -8.96
N ARG A 180 -1.87 -21.48 -8.79
CA ARG A 180 -3.19 -21.07 -8.33
C ARG A 180 -3.55 -21.90 -7.11
N ILE A 181 -3.96 -21.22 -6.05
CA ILE A 181 -4.29 -21.83 -4.77
C ILE A 181 -5.78 -21.61 -4.52
N GLU A 182 -6.47 -22.70 -4.19
CA GLU A 182 -7.90 -22.73 -3.92
C GLU A 182 -8.13 -23.34 -2.54
N ILE A 183 -8.97 -22.68 -1.73
CA ILE A 183 -9.44 -23.20 -0.45
C ILE A 183 -10.84 -23.79 -0.68
N CYS A 184 -11.03 -25.06 -0.30
CA CYS A 184 -12.25 -25.84 -0.55
C CYS A 184 -12.81 -26.45 0.74
N GLY A 185 -14.10 -26.80 0.72
CA GLY A 185 -14.79 -27.47 1.84
C GLY A 185 -15.52 -26.50 2.78
N GLU A 186 -16.17 -27.05 3.81
CA GLU A 186 -17.02 -26.30 4.76
C GLU A 186 -16.25 -25.60 5.89
N LEU A 187 -14.93 -25.77 5.97
CA LEU A 187 -13.97 -25.09 6.86
C LEU A 187 -14.17 -25.27 8.38
N ASP A 188 -15.34 -25.73 8.85
CA ASP A 188 -15.65 -25.91 10.28
C ASP A 188 -14.83 -27.02 10.95
N CYS A 189 -14.56 -28.11 10.23
CA CYS A 189 -13.77 -29.25 10.74
C CYS A 189 -12.49 -29.49 9.93
N ALA A 190 -12.53 -29.27 8.62
CA ALA A 190 -11.42 -29.49 7.72
C ALA A 190 -11.46 -28.52 6.54
N ALA A 191 -10.29 -28.09 6.08
CA ALA A 191 -10.12 -27.27 4.88
C ALA A 191 -9.25 -27.99 3.86
N GLY A 192 -9.76 -28.12 2.63
CA GLY A 192 -8.96 -28.56 1.50
C GLY A 192 -8.12 -27.41 0.96
N VAL A 193 -6.82 -27.62 0.81
CA VAL A 193 -5.89 -26.70 0.13
C VAL A 193 -5.47 -27.35 -1.18
N ARG A 194 -5.92 -26.80 -2.30
CA ARG A 194 -5.58 -27.30 -3.65
C ARG A 194 -4.65 -26.31 -4.35
N ALA A 195 -3.56 -26.82 -4.93
CA ALA A 195 -2.66 -26.06 -5.78
C ALA A 195 -2.66 -26.63 -7.20
N ARG A 196 -2.88 -25.76 -8.19
CA ARG A 196 -2.68 -26.03 -9.63
C ARG A 196 -1.48 -25.25 -10.12
N LEU A 197 -0.61 -25.87 -10.90
CA LEU A 197 0.63 -25.26 -11.39
C LEU A 197 1.12 -25.95 -12.65
N ALA A 198 2.07 -25.32 -13.34
CA ALA A 198 2.81 -25.93 -14.43
C ALA A 198 4.27 -26.16 -14.03
N ILE A 199 4.79 -27.33 -14.38
CA ILE A 199 6.20 -27.70 -14.28
C ILE A 199 6.83 -27.46 -15.66
N CYS A 200 8.01 -26.85 -15.69
CA CYS A 200 8.77 -26.62 -16.92
C CYS A 200 10.06 -27.44 -16.91
N ASN A 201 10.34 -28.11 -18.03
CA ASN A 201 11.62 -28.76 -18.29
C ASN A 201 12.32 -28.04 -19.46
N ASP A 202 13.26 -27.17 -19.14
CA ASP A 202 14.10 -26.47 -20.13
C ASP A 202 15.36 -27.27 -20.52
N SER A 203 15.52 -28.50 -20.03
CA SER A 203 16.64 -29.35 -20.43
C SER A 203 16.41 -29.99 -21.80
N VAL A 204 17.45 -30.67 -22.30
CA VAL A 204 17.40 -31.46 -23.54
C VAL A 204 17.03 -32.93 -23.29
N TRP A 205 16.79 -33.31 -22.04
CA TRP A 205 16.45 -34.68 -21.63
C TRP A 205 15.07 -34.72 -20.99
N PRO A 206 14.32 -35.83 -21.08
CA PRO A 206 13.13 -36.00 -20.27
C PRO A 206 13.53 -36.02 -18.79
N LEU A 207 12.74 -35.38 -17.95
CA LEU A 207 12.95 -35.36 -16.51
C LEU A 207 11.65 -35.76 -15.82
N SER A 208 11.78 -36.56 -14.77
CA SER A 208 10.65 -37.05 -13.99
C SER A 208 10.75 -36.55 -12.57
N GLY A 209 9.61 -36.16 -12.01
CA GLY A 209 9.53 -35.77 -10.60
C GLY A 209 8.09 -35.66 -10.15
N ARG A 210 7.91 -35.47 -8.85
CA ARG A 210 6.63 -35.26 -8.19
C ARG A 210 6.60 -33.90 -7.50
N VAL A 211 5.40 -33.39 -7.29
CA VAL A 211 5.18 -32.18 -6.50
C VAL A 211 4.75 -32.59 -5.11
N ILE A 212 5.49 -32.13 -4.11
CA ILE A 212 5.18 -32.28 -2.70
C ILE A 212 4.58 -30.96 -2.21
N MET A 213 3.39 -31.02 -1.65
CA MET A 213 2.77 -29.92 -0.93
C MET A 213 2.96 -30.11 0.57
N GLU A 214 3.43 -29.07 1.24
CA GLU A 214 3.45 -28.97 2.70
C GLU A 214 2.77 -27.65 3.13
N VAL A 215 1.87 -27.72 4.10
CA VAL A 215 1.24 -26.55 4.72
C VAL A 215 1.78 -26.42 6.13
N LYS A 216 2.38 -25.28 6.45
CA LYS A 216 2.89 -24.95 7.78
C LYS A 216 2.06 -23.85 8.40
N ASP A 217 1.83 -23.94 9.70
CA ASP A 217 1.14 -22.90 10.44
C ASP A 217 2.08 -21.76 10.85
N GLY A 218 1.55 -20.75 11.56
CA GLY A 218 2.31 -19.57 12.00
C GLY A 218 3.49 -19.87 12.94
N SER A 219 3.56 -21.05 13.58
CA SER A 219 4.74 -21.46 14.37
C SER A 219 5.77 -22.23 13.54
N GLY A 220 5.52 -22.43 12.24
CA GLY A 220 6.33 -23.24 11.35
C GLY A 220 6.07 -24.76 11.43
N SER A 221 5.05 -25.18 12.18
CA SER A 221 4.71 -26.61 12.32
C SER A 221 3.97 -27.11 11.08
N GLY A 222 4.37 -28.25 10.54
CA GLY A 222 3.68 -28.88 9.41
C GLY A 222 2.31 -29.43 9.82
N VAL A 223 1.24 -28.85 9.28
CA VAL A 223 -0.16 -29.22 9.60
C VAL A 223 -0.82 -30.05 8.50
N ALA A 224 -0.27 -30.07 7.29
CA ALA A 224 -0.72 -30.93 6.21
C ALA A 224 0.41 -31.24 5.23
N ARG A 225 0.41 -32.45 4.65
CA ARG A 225 1.35 -32.86 3.60
C ARG A 225 0.68 -33.79 2.60
N SER A 226 0.99 -33.61 1.31
CA SER A 226 0.58 -34.51 0.23
C SER A 226 1.59 -34.47 -0.91
N GLU A 227 1.52 -35.43 -1.83
CA GLU A 227 2.35 -35.43 -3.03
C GLU A 227 1.63 -36.07 -4.22
N THR A 228 2.03 -35.68 -5.43
CA THR A 228 1.57 -36.31 -6.67
C THR A 228 2.32 -37.63 -6.89
N SER A 229 1.84 -38.45 -7.83
CA SER A 229 2.70 -39.45 -8.45
C SER A 229 3.85 -38.79 -9.23
N ASP A 230 4.90 -39.53 -9.52
CA ASP A 230 5.95 -39.06 -10.44
C ASP A 230 5.37 -38.78 -11.83
N MET A 231 5.84 -37.70 -12.44
CA MET A 231 5.41 -37.20 -13.74
C MET A 231 6.63 -36.93 -14.61
N GLU A 232 6.72 -37.64 -15.73
CA GLU A 232 7.69 -37.30 -16.77
C GLU A 232 7.28 -36.03 -17.51
N VAL A 233 8.24 -35.13 -17.74
CA VAL A 233 8.08 -33.92 -18.54
C VAL A 233 9.10 -33.96 -19.67
N ALA A 234 8.61 -33.93 -20.91
CA ALA A 234 9.44 -34.01 -22.10
C ALA A 234 10.41 -32.81 -22.21
N PRO A 235 11.55 -32.97 -22.91
CA PRO A 235 12.51 -31.88 -23.13
C PRO A 235 11.85 -30.64 -23.73
N ARG A 236 12.21 -29.45 -23.23
CA ARG A 236 11.71 -28.16 -23.73
C ARG A 236 10.18 -28.04 -23.73
N THR A 237 9.51 -28.69 -22.79
CA THR A 237 8.04 -28.62 -22.64
C THR A 237 7.62 -28.20 -21.24
N ARG A 238 6.30 -28.08 -21.07
CA ARG A 238 5.65 -27.86 -19.78
C ARG A 238 4.57 -28.92 -19.56
N ARG A 239 4.31 -29.26 -18.29
CA ARG A 239 3.23 -30.16 -17.88
C ARG A 239 2.47 -29.56 -16.70
N ASP A 240 1.15 -29.55 -16.79
CA ASP A 240 0.29 -29.11 -15.68
C ASP A 240 0.22 -30.21 -14.60
N ALA A 241 0.15 -29.78 -13.34
CA ALA A 241 0.04 -30.62 -12.17
C ALA A 241 -0.98 -30.04 -11.18
N GLU A 242 -1.64 -30.92 -10.44
CA GLU A 242 -2.53 -30.59 -9.34
C GLU A 242 -2.14 -31.42 -8.12
N VAL A 243 -2.09 -30.78 -6.96
CA VAL A 243 -1.84 -31.42 -5.66
C VAL A 243 -2.76 -30.81 -4.61
N SER A 244 -3.21 -31.61 -3.66
CA SER A 244 -4.13 -31.14 -2.61
C SER A 244 -3.85 -31.81 -1.28
N ALA A 245 -3.86 -31.02 -0.20
CA ALA A 245 -3.77 -31.49 1.17
C ALA A 245 -5.00 -31.03 1.97
N VAL A 246 -5.25 -31.68 3.12
CA VAL A 246 -6.33 -31.32 4.05
C VAL A 246 -5.71 -30.81 5.34
N VAL A 247 -6.14 -29.63 5.79
CA VAL A 247 -5.81 -29.08 7.10
C VAL A 247 -6.99 -29.34 8.03
N GLU A 248 -6.76 -30.17 9.04
CA GLU A 248 -7.74 -30.48 10.08
C GLU A 248 -7.82 -29.31 11.08
N SER A 249 -9.04 -29.01 11.54
CA SER A 249 -9.34 -27.95 12.51
C SER A 249 -8.63 -26.61 12.21
N PRO A 250 -8.83 -26.04 11.00
CA PRO A 250 -8.05 -24.89 10.55
C PRO A 250 -8.35 -23.64 11.39
N ARG A 251 -7.31 -22.92 11.81
CA ARG A 251 -7.45 -21.52 12.24
C ARG A 251 -7.80 -20.66 11.03
N LEU A 252 -8.93 -19.96 11.09
CA LEU A 252 -9.48 -19.20 9.98
C LEU A 252 -8.97 -17.76 9.96
N TRP A 253 -8.63 -17.27 8.77
CA TRP A 253 -8.24 -15.88 8.57
C TRP A 253 -9.47 -14.95 8.62
N SER A 254 -9.37 -13.87 9.39
CA SER A 254 -10.31 -12.75 9.42
C SER A 254 -9.61 -11.44 9.80
N PRO A 255 -10.27 -10.26 9.66
CA PRO A 255 -9.69 -9.00 10.10
C PRO A 255 -9.21 -8.98 11.55
N ASP A 256 -9.88 -9.68 12.45
CA ASP A 256 -9.56 -9.68 13.89
C ASP A 256 -8.69 -10.88 14.29
N ARG A 257 -8.64 -11.91 13.45
CA ARG A 257 -7.79 -13.10 13.60
C ARG A 257 -7.10 -13.39 12.26
N PRO A 258 -6.04 -12.66 11.89
CA PRO A 258 -5.36 -12.84 10.62
C PRO A 258 -4.43 -14.06 10.64
N ASP A 259 -4.96 -15.25 10.93
CA ASP A 259 -4.21 -16.50 10.96
C ASP A 259 -3.69 -16.84 9.54
N LEU A 260 -2.38 -17.01 9.44
CA LEU A 260 -1.67 -17.27 8.18
C LEU A 260 -0.93 -18.61 8.22
N TYR A 261 -0.77 -19.20 7.05
CA TYR A 261 -0.03 -20.42 6.80
C TYR A 261 1.02 -20.18 5.71
N VAL A 262 2.04 -21.01 5.67
CA VAL A 262 2.99 -21.09 4.55
C VAL A 262 2.71 -22.38 3.78
N LEU A 263 2.28 -22.23 2.54
CA LEU A 263 2.20 -23.31 1.55
C LEU A 263 3.55 -23.43 0.84
N SER A 264 4.21 -24.58 0.99
CA SER A 264 5.41 -24.94 0.27
C SER A 264 5.10 -25.97 -0.81
N LEU A 265 5.47 -25.66 -2.05
CA LEU A 265 5.39 -26.56 -3.20
C LEU A 265 6.80 -26.91 -3.64
N THR A 266 7.18 -28.18 -3.50
CA THR A 266 8.53 -28.67 -3.84
C THR A 266 8.44 -29.65 -4.99
N LEU A 267 9.15 -29.36 -6.08
CA LEU A 267 9.38 -30.31 -7.17
C LEU A 267 10.59 -31.16 -6.81
N ALA A 268 10.43 -32.48 -6.72
CA ALA A 268 11.50 -33.39 -6.31
C ALA A 268 11.48 -34.69 -7.11
N ASP A 269 12.63 -35.38 -7.15
CA ASP A 269 12.77 -36.73 -7.68
C ASP A 269 13.38 -37.67 -6.62
N SER A 270 13.97 -38.80 -7.01
CA SER A 270 14.65 -39.73 -6.10
C SER A 270 15.99 -39.18 -5.56
N ALA A 271 16.59 -38.21 -6.24
CA ALA A 271 17.87 -37.61 -5.88
C ALA A 271 17.72 -36.31 -5.06
N GLY A 272 16.50 -35.78 -4.90
CA GLY A 272 16.20 -34.67 -4.00
C GLY A 272 15.33 -33.58 -4.64
N ALA A 273 15.30 -32.41 -4.01
CA ALA A 273 14.53 -31.27 -4.49
C ALA A 273 15.22 -30.58 -5.68
N TRP A 274 14.43 -30.25 -6.70
CA TRP A 274 14.82 -29.41 -7.82
C TRP A 274 14.51 -27.95 -7.53
N ASP A 275 13.24 -27.65 -7.27
CA ASP A 275 12.74 -26.28 -7.09
C ASP A 275 11.72 -26.23 -5.96
N ARG A 276 11.58 -25.05 -5.35
CA ARG A 276 10.65 -24.80 -4.26
C ARG A 276 10.01 -23.44 -4.43
N VAL A 277 8.68 -23.40 -4.33
CA VAL A 277 7.89 -22.16 -4.33
C VAL A 277 7.10 -22.11 -3.05
N GLU A 278 7.23 -21.00 -2.32
CA GLU A 278 6.45 -20.75 -1.11
C GLU A 278 5.43 -19.64 -1.32
N ARG A 279 4.28 -19.79 -0.67
CA ARG A 279 3.21 -18.79 -0.64
C ARG A 279 2.62 -18.70 0.75
N ARG A 280 2.50 -17.48 1.25
CA ARG A 280 1.68 -17.19 2.42
C ARG A 280 0.21 -17.29 2.02
N ILE A 281 -0.59 -18.05 2.75
CA ILE A 281 -2.04 -18.20 2.49
C ILE A 281 -2.82 -17.98 3.78
N GLY A 282 -4.11 -17.71 3.65
CA GLY A 282 -5.06 -17.75 4.76
C GLY A 282 -6.24 -18.64 4.38
N ILE A 283 -6.74 -19.39 5.36
CA ILE A 283 -7.91 -20.26 5.18
C ILE A 283 -9.15 -19.46 5.57
N ARG A 284 -9.97 -19.11 4.59
CA ARG A 284 -11.21 -18.36 4.82
C ARG A 284 -12.22 -18.56 3.69
N ARG A 285 -13.48 -18.29 3.99
CA ARG A 285 -14.57 -18.22 3.00
C ARG A 285 -15.09 -16.78 2.97
N ALA A 286 -15.08 -16.14 1.81
CA ALA A 286 -15.71 -14.83 1.67
C ALA A 286 -16.68 -14.80 0.48
N GLU A 287 -17.86 -14.24 0.72
CA GLU A 287 -18.98 -14.32 -0.19
C GLU A 287 -19.75 -13.00 -0.18
N PHE A 288 -20.21 -12.56 -1.35
CA PHE A 288 -21.26 -11.53 -1.45
C PHE A 288 -22.58 -12.25 -1.66
N ARG A 289 -23.48 -12.15 -0.68
CA ARG A 289 -24.78 -12.81 -0.70
C ARG A 289 -25.85 -11.84 -1.22
N PRO A 290 -26.72 -12.28 -2.16
CA PRO A 290 -27.77 -11.44 -2.73
C PRO A 290 -28.60 -10.69 -1.71
N TRP A 291 -28.59 -9.36 -1.78
CA TRP A 291 -29.30 -8.45 -0.89
C TRP A 291 -28.89 -8.44 0.58
N GLU A 292 -28.02 -9.35 1.02
CA GLU A 292 -27.59 -9.50 2.41
C GLU A 292 -26.24 -8.83 2.68
N GLY A 293 -25.42 -8.60 1.65
CA GLY A 293 -24.12 -7.93 1.77
C GLY A 293 -22.95 -8.90 1.75
N PHE A 294 -21.89 -8.57 2.48
CA PHE A 294 -20.66 -9.37 2.52
C PHE A 294 -20.62 -10.28 3.74
N PHE A 295 -20.17 -11.52 3.52
CA PHE A 295 -20.00 -12.54 4.54
C PHE A 295 -18.57 -13.05 4.54
N LEU A 296 -18.04 -13.28 5.73
CA LEU A 296 -16.73 -13.83 5.98
C LEU A 296 -16.87 -14.96 6.99
N ASN A 297 -16.43 -16.17 6.63
CA ASN A 297 -16.54 -17.37 7.46
C ASN A 297 -17.97 -17.58 8.00
N ASN A 298 -18.95 -17.45 7.09
CA ASN A 298 -20.39 -17.55 7.36
C ASN A 298 -21.01 -16.44 8.23
N GLU A 299 -20.23 -15.46 8.70
CA GLU A 299 -20.73 -14.32 9.46
C GLU A 299 -20.83 -13.07 8.58
N ARG A 300 -21.91 -12.29 8.75
CA ARG A 300 -22.09 -11.04 8.03
C ARG A 300 -21.07 -10.01 8.54
N LEU A 301 -20.31 -9.41 7.63
CA LEU A 301 -19.33 -8.38 7.95
C LEU A 301 -19.57 -7.14 7.09
N VAL A 302 -19.75 -5.98 7.73
CA VAL A 302 -19.84 -4.69 7.03
C VAL A 302 -18.43 -4.24 6.66
N LEU A 303 -18.22 -3.93 5.39
CA LEU A 303 -16.96 -3.39 4.88
C LEU A 303 -16.84 -1.91 5.27
N ARG A 304 -15.88 -1.57 6.12
CA ARG A 304 -15.62 -0.21 6.61
C ARG A 304 -14.23 0.18 6.18
N GLY A 305 -14.12 1.12 5.25
CA GLY A 305 -12.84 1.38 4.61
C GLY A 305 -12.64 2.76 4.03
N CYS A 306 -11.48 2.90 3.41
CA CYS A 306 -11.03 4.07 2.68
C CYS A 306 -10.44 3.67 1.32
N ASN A 307 -10.41 4.61 0.38
CA ASN A 307 -9.58 4.52 -0.81
C ASN A 307 -8.14 4.92 -0.44
N ARG A 308 -7.15 4.23 -1.02
CA ARG A 308 -5.73 4.51 -0.80
C ARG A 308 -5.03 4.85 -2.12
N HIS A 309 -4.29 5.95 -2.14
CA HIS A 309 -3.19 6.17 -3.08
C HIS A 309 -1.86 5.85 -2.42
N GLU A 310 -0.99 5.19 -3.15
CA GLU A 310 0.34 4.78 -2.69
C GLU A 310 1.36 5.90 -2.88
N ALA A 311 1.29 6.92 -2.02
CA ALA A 311 2.30 7.97 -2.01
C ALA A 311 2.49 8.61 -0.63
N MET A 312 3.70 9.10 -0.38
CA MET A 312 4.03 9.99 0.72
C MET A 312 4.99 11.08 0.23
N PRO A 313 4.81 12.35 0.63
CA PRO A 313 5.79 13.39 0.32
C PRO A 313 7.19 12.99 0.78
N GLY A 314 8.22 13.27 -0.03
CA GLY A 314 9.59 12.82 0.21
C GLY A 314 9.92 11.43 -0.37
N PHE A 315 8.96 10.51 -0.41
CA PHE A 315 9.14 9.15 -0.95
C PHE A 315 8.47 8.95 -2.32
N GLY A 316 7.46 9.76 -2.66
CA GLY A 316 6.59 9.47 -3.80
C GLY A 316 5.93 8.11 -3.62
N ASN A 317 5.88 7.30 -4.68
CA ASN A 317 5.40 5.92 -4.62
C ASN A 317 6.48 4.89 -4.24
N ALA A 318 7.73 5.32 -3.96
CA ALA A 318 8.81 4.46 -3.49
C ALA A 318 8.85 4.43 -1.94
N MET A 319 7.69 4.16 -1.33
CA MET A 319 7.58 4.09 0.13
C MET A 319 8.27 2.82 0.68
N PRO A 320 9.03 2.91 1.77
CA PRO A 320 9.55 1.74 2.47
C PRO A 320 8.44 0.85 3.03
N ALA A 321 8.71 -0.46 3.13
CA ALA A 321 7.77 -1.47 3.61
C ALA A 321 7.17 -1.13 4.99
N ALA A 322 7.98 -0.56 5.89
CA ALA A 322 7.55 -0.06 7.20
C ALA A 322 6.38 0.92 7.13
N LEU A 323 6.40 1.83 6.15
CA LEU A 323 5.37 2.85 6.00
C LEU A 323 4.08 2.27 5.41
N HIS A 324 4.19 1.21 4.60
CA HIS A 324 3.02 0.43 4.20
C HIS A 324 2.40 -0.31 5.38
N ARG A 325 3.22 -0.96 6.22
CA ARG A 325 2.78 -1.59 7.47
C ARG A 325 2.10 -0.58 8.41
N ARG A 326 2.67 0.63 8.53
CA ARG A 326 2.09 1.74 9.32
C ARG A 326 0.75 2.19 8.76
N ASP A 327 0.61 2.34 7.44
CA ASP A 327 -0.67 2.73 6.82
C ASP A 327 -1.80 1.75 7.22
N VAL A 328 -1.54 0.43 7.18
CA VAL A 328 -2.53 -0.59 7.61
C VAL A 328 -2.83 -0.49 9.11
N ALA A 329 -1.81 -0.34 9.95
CA ALA A 329 -1.97 -0.21 11.40
C ALA A 329 -2.82 1.01 11.76
N GLU A 330 -2.61 2.15 11.10
CA GLU A 330 -3.40 3.36 11.32
C GLU A 330 -4.87 3.16 10.88
N MET A 331 -5.14 2.49 9.76
CA MET A 331 -6.51 2.14 9.37
C MET A 331 -7.20 1.24 10.41
N LYS A 332 -6.49 0.23 10.93
CA LYS A 332 -7.01 -0.67 11.98
C LYS A 332 -7.31 0.08 13.28
N LYS A 333 -6.45 1.01 13.70
CA LYS A 333 -6.70 1.88 14.88
C LYS A 333 -7.96 2.75 14.73
N MET A 334 -8.31 3.13 13.50
CA MET A 334 -9.55 3.85 13.18
C MET A 334 -10.79 2.92 13.16
N GLY A 335 -10.64 1.62 13.39
CA GLY A 335 -11.73 0.65 13.31
C GLY A 335 -12.12 0.24 11.88
N LEU A 336 -11.24 0.49 10.91
CA LEU A 336 -11.44 0.06 9.52
C LEU A 336 -11.02 -1.41 9.33
N ASN A 337 -11.72 -2.12 8.45
CA ASN A 337 -11.46 -3.52 8.11
C ASN A 337 -11.33 -3.75 6.59
N PHE A 338 -11.41 -2.69 5.78
CA PHE A 338 -11.44 -2.75 4.33
C PHE A 338 -10.66 -1.58 3.70
N VAL A 339 -10.06 -1.83 2.53
CA VAL A 339 -9.40 -0.79 1.71
C VAL A 339 -9.63 -1.05 0.23
N ARG A 340 -9.81 0.03 -0.53
CA ARG A 340 -9.83 0.01 -2.00
C ARG A 340 -8.56 0.63 -2.56
N LEU A 341 -7.89 -0.11 -3.44
CA LEU A 341 -6.60 0.29 -4.04
C LEU A 341 -6.79 1.19 -5.27
N SER A 342 -7.17 2.44 -5.02
CA SER A 342 -7.44 3.42 -6.08
C SER A 342 -6.19 3.92 -6.79
N HIS A 343 -6.10 3.91 -8.12
CA HIS A 343 -6.84 3.05 -9.05
C HIS A 343 -5.84 2.29 -9.89
N TYR A 344 -4.98 1.51 -9.24
CA TYR A 344 -3.87 0.78 -9.86
C TYR A 344 -3.36 -0.31 -8.91
N PRO A 345 -2.67 -1.34 -9.43
CA PRO A 345 -1.98 -2.33 -8.59
C PRO A 345 -0.96 -1.63 -7.68
N GLN A 346 -1.00 -1.93 -6.38
CA GLN A 346 -0.09 -1.32 -5.39
C GLN A 346 1.00 -2.31 -4.95
N SER A 347 1.94 -1.81 -4.14
CA SER A 347 3.08 -2.54 -3.59
C SER A 347 2.67 -3.84 -2.89
N GLU A 348 3.46 -4.88 -3.09
CA GLU A 348 3.32 -6.15 -2.37
C GLU A 348 3.50 -5.96 -0.87
N ALA A 349 4.35 -5.04 -0.43
CA ALA A 349 4.54 -4.73 0.98
C ALA A 349 3.25 -4.21 1.66
N PHE A 350 2.38 -3.50 0.93
CA PHE A 350 1.08 -3.09 1.45
C PHE A 350 0.10 -4.26 1.53
N LEU A 351 0.09 -5.12 0.51
CA LEU A 351 -0.75 -6.31 0.48
C LEU A 351 -0.33 -7.34 1.54
N ASP A 352 0.97 -7.51 1.77
CA ASP A 352 1.53 -8.34 2.84
C ASP A 352 1.06 -7.81 4.21
N ALA A 353 1.16 -6.50 4.43
CA ALA A 353 0.64 -5.87 5.64
C ALA A 353 -0.87 -6.07 5.82
N CYS A 354 -1.65 -6.07 4.73
CA CYS A 354 -3.09 -6.36 4.77
C CYS A 354 -3.38 -7.81 5.16
N ASP A 355 -2.61 -8.77 4.62
CA ASP A 355 -2.72 -10.19 4.96
C ASP A 355 -2.34 -10.42 6.44
N GLU A 356 -1.27 -9.79 6.91
CA GLU A 356 -0.70 -9.95 8.27
C GLU A 356 -1.52 -9.27 9.36
N GLN A 357 -2.08 -8.09 9.10
CA GLN A 357 -2.80 -7.30 10.11
C GLN A 357 -4.33 -7.39 9.98
N GLY A 358 -4.83 -8.14 9.00
CA GLY A 358 -6.27 -8.37 8.82
C GLY A 358 -7.00 -7.15 8.26
N LEU A 359 -6.69 -6.78 7.01
CA LEU A 359 -7.41 -5.74 6.26
C LEU A 359 -7.88 -6.29 4.92
N LEU A 360 -9.18 -6.25 4.64
CA LEU A 360 -9.76 -6.74 3.39
C LEU A 360 -9.47 -5.78 2.22
N VAL A 361 -9.26 -6.31 1.03
CA VAL A 361 -8.77 -5.54 -0.12
C VAL A 361 -9.68 -5.68 -1.34
N TYR A 362 -10.08 -4.55 -1.90
CA TYR A 362 -10.52 -4.43 -3.29
C TYR A 362 -9.32 -3.98 -4.12
N ALA A 363 -8.78 -4.87 -4.96
CA ALA A 363 -7.64 -4.59 -5.83
C ALA A 363 -8.11 -4.30 -7.26
N GLU A 364 -7.54 -3.29 -7.94
CA GLU A 364 -7.96 -2.90 -9.28
C GLU A 364 -6.83 -2.58 -10.24
N ILE A 365 -7.10 -2.80 -11.54
CA ILE A 365 -6.20 -2.38 -12.61
C ILE A 365 -6.10 -0.85 -12.71
N ALA A 366 -5.05 -0.39 -13.39
CA ALA A 366 -4.80 1.02 -13.66
C ALA A 366 -5.87 1.64 -14.59
N SER A 367 -6.95 2.18 -14.04
CA SER A 367 -8.03 2.77 -14.84
C SER A 367 -8.78 3.85 -14.07
N TRP A 368 -8.92 5.02 -14.69
CA TRP A 368 -9.76 6.09 -14.18
C TRP A 368 -10.28 6.89 -15.38
N LYS A 369 -11.60 6.97 -15.57
CA LYS A 369 -12.30 7.60 -16.72
C LYS A 369 -11.83 7.17 -18.11
N THR A 370 -11.11 6.06 -18.21
CA THR A 370 -10.47 5.62 -19.44
C THR A 370 -10.54 4.11 -19.58
N ALA A 371 -11.20 3.64 -20.64
CA ALA A 371 -11.21 2.26 -21.08
C ALA A 371 -11.51 2.22 -22.58
N ARG A 372 -10.70 1.49 -23.35
CA ARG A 372 -10.70 1.53 -24.82
C ARG A 372 -10.41 0.16 -25.41
N GLY A 373 -10.69 -0.04 -26.70
CA GLY A 373 -10.25 -1.24 -27.43
C GLY A 373 -8.76 -1.21 -27.80
N GLY A 374 -8.34 -2.13 -28.67
CA GLY A 374 -6.99 -2.15 -29.25
C GLY A 374 -5.89 -2.40 -28.21
N TRP A 375 -4.75 -1.71 -28.37
CA TRP A 375 -3.58 -1.86 -27.51
C TRP A 375 -3.86 -1.58 -26.03
N TRP A 376 -4.76 -0.63 -25.71
CA TRP A 376 -5.13 -0.38 -24.32
C TRP A 376 -5.80 -1.61 -23.69
N LEU A 377 -6.76 -2.25 -24.39
CA LEU A 377 -7.43 -3.43 -23.86
C LEU A 377 -6.48 -4.60 -23.72
N LYS A 378 -5.55 -4.77 -24.67
CA LYS A 378 -4.51 -5.79 -24.59
C LYS A 378 -3.65 -5.61 -23.34
N ASN A 379 -3.21 -4.38 -23.07
CA ASN A 379 -2.39 -4.05 -21.91
C ASN A 379 -3.19 -4.13 -20.60
N ALA A 380 -4.46 -3.73 -20.60
CA ALA A 380 -5.36 -3.87 -19.45
C ALA A 380 -5.62 -5.34 -19.10
N ALA A 381 -5.85 -6.18 -20.11
CA ALA A 381 -6.01 -7.62 -19.91
C ALA A 381 -4.71 -8.24 -19.39
N GLU A 382 -3.55 -7.84 -19.91
CA GLU A 382 -2.27 -8.31 -19.42
C GLU A 382 -2.00 -7.88 -17.97
N GLN A 383 -2.25 -6.62 -17.62
CA GLN A 383 -2.12 -6.14 -16.25
C GLN A 383 -3.06 -6.91 -15.30
N LEU A 384 -4.31 -7.15 -15.69
CA LEU A 384 -5.25 -7.95 -14.90
C LEU A 384 -4.75 -9.39 -14.69
N LYS A 385 -4.26 -10.04 -15.76
CA LYS A 385 -3.69 -11.39 -15.65
C LYS A 385 -2.52 -11.45 -14.69
N ARG A 386 -1.59 -10.51 -14.83
CA ARG A 386 -0.39 -10.44 -14.00
C ARG A 386 -0.72 -10.11 -12.54
N MET A 387 -1.69 -9.21 -12.30
CA MET A 387 -2.17 -8.89 -10.96
C MET A 387 -2.80 -10.11 -10.28
N ILE A 388 -3.71 -10.83 -10.97
CA ILE A 388 -4.32 -12.05 -10.42
C ILE A 388 -3.28 -13.16 -10.21
N ALA A 389 -2.32 -13.31 -11.14
CA ALA A 389 -1.26 -14.30 -11.00
C ALA A 389 -0.35 -14.02 -9.79
N ARG A 390 -0.03 -12.74 -9.55
CA ARG A 390 0.77 -12.31 -8.39
C ARG A 390 -0.01 -12.49 -7.09
N ASP A 391 -1.24 -11.99 -7.04
CA ASP A 391 -1.95 -11.72 -5.78
C ASP A 391 -3.13 -12.66 -5.48
N GLY A 392 -3.49 -13.58 -6.39
CA GLY A 392 -4.68 -14.44 -6.24
C GLY A 392 -4.64 -15.43 -5.07
N HIS A 393 -3.47 -15.63 -4.47
CA HIS A 393 -3.28 -16.46 -3.27
C HIS A 393 -3.59 -15.71 -1.96
N ARG A 394 -3.68 -14.37 -2.00
CA ARG A 394 -3.79 -13.52 -0.82
C ARG A 394 -5.16 -13.62 -0.15
N PRO A 395 -5.23 -13.91 1.16
CA PRO A 395 -6.50 -13.99 1.87
C PRO A 395 -7.21 -12.63 1.97
N SER A 396 -6.48 -11.51 2.01
CA SER A 396 -7.08 -10.17 2.10
C SER A 396 -7.93 -9.78 0.90
N ILE A 397 -7.59 -10.21 -0.32
CA ILE A 397 -8.27 -9.75 -1.53
C ILE A 397 -9.64 -10.39 -1.69
N ILE A 398 -10.69 -9.58 -1.78
CA ILE A 398 -12.09 -10.03 -1.90
C ILE A 398 -12.76 -9.67 -3.22
N ALA A 399 -12.18 -8.79 -4.04
CA ALA A 399 -12.75 -8.39 -5.32
C ALA A 399 -11.68 -7.88 -6.30
N TRP A 400 -11.92 -8.11 -7.59
CA TRP A 400 -11.09 -7.61 -8.69
C TRP A 400 -11.79 -6.49 -9.44
N GLY A 401 -11.25 -5.27 -9.36
CA GLY A 401 -11.73 -4.10 -10.07
C GLY A 401 -11.21 -4.02 -11.51
N ILE A 402 -12.13 -3.92 -12.46
CA ILE A 402 -11.82 -3.83 -13.91
C ILE A 402 -11.92 -2.41 -14.48
N GLY A 403 -12.24 -1.42 -13.63
CA GLY A 403 -12.17 -0.01 -13.99
C GLY A 403 -12.97 0.92 -13.07
N ASN A 404 -12.68 2.22 -13.21
CA ASN A 404 -13.34 3.30 -12.49
C ASN A 404 -13.87 4.35 -13.47
N GLU A 405 -15.18 4.63 -13.45
CA GLU A 405 -15.86 5.72 -14.16
C GLU A 405 -15.64 5.79 -15.69
N ALA A 406 -15.25 4.68 -16.34
CA ALA A 406 -14.84 4.70 -17.75
C ALA A 406 -15.91 4.23 -18.76
N ARG A 407 -16.96 3.52 -18.31
CA ARG A 407 -18.18 3.24 -19.09
C ARG A 407 -17.96 2.55 -20.44
N ALA A 408 -17.10 1.53 -20.50
CA ALA A 408 -16.75 0.87 -21.76
C ALA A 408 -17.19 -0.61 -21.79
N ARG A 409 -18.38 -0.87 -22.34
CA ARG A 409 -18.98 -2.23 -22.38
C ARG A 409 -18.04 -3.31 -22.93
N ARG A 410 -17.50 -3.13 -24.14
CA ARG A 410 -16.65 -4.15 -24.80
C ARG A 410 -15.39 -4.45 -23.98
N PRO A 411 -14.58 -3.45 -23.56
CA PRO A 411 -13.47 -3.67 -22.63
C PRO A 411 -13.88 -4.38 -21.34
N TYR A 412 -14.96 -3.97 -20.69
CA TYR A 412 -15.36 -4.56 -19.41
C TYR A 412 -15.79 -6.03 -19.51
N LEU A 413 -16.49 -6.42 -20.58
CA LEU A 413 -16.79 -7.83 -20.83
C LEU A 413 -15.52 -8.67 -21.02
N ALA A 414 -14.57 -8.15 -21.80
CA ALA A 414 -13.30 -8.85 -22.03
C ALA A 414 -12.49 -9.00 -20.74
N LEU A 415 -12.40 -7.95 -19.93
CA LEU A 415 -11.68 -7.97 -18.65
C LEU A 415 -12.38 -8.87 -17.62
N ARG A 416 -13.72 -8.83 -17.54
CA ARG A 416 -14.49 -9.76 -16.69
C ARG A 416 -14.21 -11.21 -17.06
N ASN A 417 -14.19 -11.54 -18.34
CA ASN A 417 -13.92 -12.91 -18.80
C ASN A 417 -12.51 -13.35 -18.42
N VAL A 418 -11.52 -12.46 -18.50
CA VAL A 418 -10.15 -12.72 -18.04
C VAL A 418 -10.12 -13.01 -16.54
N ALA A 419 -10.75 -12.17 -15.72
CA ALA A 419 -10.77 -12.38 -14.27
C ALA A 419 -11.44 -13.72 -13.91
N ARG A 420 -12.63 -13.98 -14.47
CA ARG A 420 -13.36 -15.22 -14.21
C ARG A 420 -12.65 -16.49 -14.67
N SER A 421 -11.85 -16.42 -15.75
CA SER A 421 -11.09 -17.59 -16.20
C SER A 421 -9.86 -17.86 -15.33
N MET A 422 -9.37 -16.85 -14.60
CA MET A 422 -8.16 -16.97 -13.78
C MET A 422 -8.44 -17.20 -12.30
N ASP A 423 -9.49 -16.58 -11.78
CA ASP A 423 -9.89 -16.64 -10.37
C ASP A 423 -11.42 -16.55 -10.24
N PRO A 424 -12.14 -17.65 -10.57
CA PRO A 424 -13.60 -17.68 -10.52
C PRO A 424 -14.17 -17.53 -9.10
N GLY A 425 -13.36 -17.74 -8.06
CA GLY A 425 -13.77 -17.65 -6.66
C GLY A 425 -13.93 -16.23 -6.14
N ARG A 426 -13.40 -15.21 -6.84
CA ARG A 426 -13.52 -13.80 -6.45
C ARG A 426 -14.38 -13.01 -7.43
N PRO A 427 -15.33 -12.18 -6.95
CA PRO A 427 -16.18 -11.38 -7.81
C PRO A 427 -15.41 -10.29 -8.57
N VAL A 428 -15.89 -9.99 -9.77
CA VAL A 428 -15.46 -8.83 -10.54
C VAL A 428 -16.29 -7.62 -10.16
N ALA A 429 -15.63 -6.48 -9.91
CA ALA A 429 -16.28 -5.23 -9.56
C ALA A 429 -15.96 -4.10 -10.56
N TYR A 430 -16.89 -3.16 -10.67
CA TYR A 430 -16.80 -1.95 -11.49
C TYR A 430 -17.37 -0.76 -10.72
N ALA A 431 -16.59 0.31 -10.57
CA ALA A 431 -17.02 1.52 -9.89
C ALA A 431 -17.57 2.58 -10.87
N GLU A 432 -18.81 3.00 -10.66
CA GLU A 432 -19.52 4.00 -11.45
C GLU A 432 -20.00 5.16 -10.58
N ASN A 433 -19.83 6.38 -11.10
CA ASN A 433 -20.29 7.58 -10.42
C ASN A 433 -21.64 8.11 -10.91
N HIS A 434 -22.18 7.57 -12.00
CA HIS A 434 -23.51 7.90 -12.53
C HIS A 434 -24.25 6.68 -13.09
N LEU A 435 -25.23 6.16 -12.34
CA LEU A 435 -25.96 4.94 -12.75
C LEU A 435 -26.67 5.11 -14.10
N HIS A 436 -27.28 6.27 -14.35
CA HIS A 436 -27.94 6.59 -15.62
C HIS A 436 -26.98 6.54 -16.82
N ARG A 437 -25.70 6.86 -16.63
CA ARG A 437 -24.69 6.78 -17.70
C ARG A 437 -24.28 5.35 -17.97
N ALA A 438 -24.15 4.52 -16.94
CA ALA A 438 -23.95 3.09 -17.11
C ALA A 438 -25.09 2.42 -17.87
N ARG A 439 -26.34 2.83 -17.62
CA ARG A 439 -27.51 2.38 -18.40
C ARG A 439 -27.37 2.73 -19.88
N ARG A 440 -27.04 3.99 -20.20
CA ARG A 440 -26.80 4.43 -21.59
C ARG A 440 -25.64 3.67 -22.25
N ALA A 441 -24.56 3.43 -21.51
CA ALA A 441 -23.39 2.70 -21.99
C ALA A 441 -23.58 1.17 -22.01
N ARG A 442 -24.74 0.67 -21.54
CA ARG A 442 -25.07 -0.77 -21.42
C ARG A 442 -24.02 -1.55 -20.60
N THR A 443 -23.55 -0.94 -19.52
CA THR A 443 -22.58 -1.54 -18.58
C THR A 443 -23.22 -2.14 -17.32
N LEU A 444 -24.54 -1.97 -17.14
CA LEU A 444 -25.32 -2.69 -16.13
C LEU A 444 -25.21 -4.22 -16.36
N GLY A 445 -25.22 -5.01 -15.28
CA GLY A 445 -25.14 -6.47 -15.33
C GLY A 445 -23.77 -7.05 -15.71
N ILE A 446 -22.77 -6.21 -15.96
CA ILE A 446 -21.40 -6.69 -16.22
C ILE A 446 -20.71 -7.10 -14.91
N PRO A 447 -20.60 -6.25 -13.88
CA PRO A 447 -19.90 -6.66 -12.66
C PRO A 447 -20.74 -7.64 -11.83
N ASP A 448 -20.05 -8.48 -11.07
CA ASP A 448 -20.65 -9.37 -10.09
C ASP A 448 -21.11 -8.57 -8.86
N VAL A 449 -20.29 -7.62 -8.42
CA VAL A 449 -20.60 -6.64 -7.36
C VAL A 449 -20.52 -5.22 -7.91
N TRP A 450 -21.55 -4.41 -7.69
CA TRP A 450 -21.60 -3.03 -8.19
C TRP A 450 -20.77 -2.09 -7.31
N GLY A 451 -19.94 -1.23 -7.90
CA GLY A 451 -19.29 -0.13 -7.18
C GLY A 451 -20.01 1.19 -7.42
N VAL A 452 -20.35 1.90 -6.34
CA VAL A 452 -21.03 3.19 -6.36
C VAL A 452 -20.08 4.30 -5.91
N ASN A 453 -19.83 5.29 -6.77
CA ASN A 453 -19.09 6.48 -6.40
C ASN A 453 -20.07 7.65 -6.20
N TYR A 454 -20.11 8.21 -4.99
CA TYR A 454 -20.81 9.44 -4.58
C TYR A 454 -22.36 9.44 -4.68
N GLU A 455 -22.97 8.73 -5.63
CA GLU A 455 -24.44 8.58 -5.75
C GLU A 455 -24.98 7.53 -4.74
N ILE A 456 -24.76 7.76 -3.43
CA ILE A 456 -25.07 6.81 -2.35
C ILE A 456 -26.53 6.32 -2.42
N GLU A 457 -27.48 7.22 -2.67
CA GLU A 457 -28.91 6.89 -2.78
C GLU A 457 -29.22 5.90 -3.91
N SER A 458 -28.37 5.84 -4.94
CA SER A 458 -28.52 4.91 -6.07
C SER A 458 -27.90 3.53 -5.79
N ALA A 459 -27.35 3.27 -4.61
CA ALA A 459 -26.65 2.02 -4.33
C ALA A 459 -27.57 0.79 -4.37
N GLY A 460 -28.82 0.91 -3.94
CA GLY A 460 -29.81 -0.16 -4.04
C GLY A 460 -30.11 -0.55 -5.50
N ASP A 461 -30.25 0.45 -6.39
CA ASP A 461 -30.42 0.21 -7.82
C ASP A 461 -29.16 -0.37 -8.47
N GLY A 462 -27.99 0.08 -8.03
CA GLY A 462 -26.70 -0.48 -8.41
C GLY A 462 -26.59 -1.97 -8.04
N ALA A 463 -26.98 -2.31 -6.81
CA ALA A 463 -27.07 -3.69 -6.34
C ALA A 463 -28.06 -4.48 -7.21
N ALA A 464 -29.27 -3.98 -7.46
CA ALA A 464 -30.24 -4.62 -8.35
C ALA A 464 -29.67 -4.93 -9.75
N ALA A 465 -28.79 -4.07 -10.25
CA ALA A 465 -28.16 -4.18 -11.55
C ALA A 465 -26.91 -5.10 -11.59
N SER A 466 -26.40 -5.60 -10.46
CA SER A 466 -25.23 -6.49 -10.41
C SER A 466 -25.60 -7.97 -10.49
N GLY A 467 -24.61 -8.80 -10.81
CA GLY A 467 -24.77 -10.25 -10.89
C GLY A 467 -25.12 -10.89 -9.55
N MET A 468 -24.58 -10.37 -8.45
CA MET A 468 -24.77 -10.91 -7.09
C MET A 468 -25.78 -10.12 -6.27
N LYS A 469 -26.53 -9.18 -6.86
CA LYS A 469 -27.50 -8.32 -6.15
C LYS A 469 -26.90 -7.61 -4.93
N CYS A 470 -25.65 -7.20 -5.07
CA CYS A 470 -24.88 -6.52 -4.04
C CYS A 470 -24.10 -5.34 -4.62
N ALA A 471 -23.91 -4.31 -3.79
CA ALA A 471 -23.11 -3.14 -4.08
C ALA A 471 -22.15 -2.79 -2.93
N ILE A 472 -21.06 -2.11 -3.27
CA ILE A 472 -20.18 -1.43 -2.34
C ILE A 472 -20.23 0.06 -2.70
N VAL A 473 -20.36 0.94 -1.70
CA VAL A 473 -20.12 2.38 -1.92
C VAL A 473 -18.61 2.58 -2.03
N THR A 474 -18.07 2.51 -3.24
CA THR A 474 -16.64 2.48 -3.51
C THR A 474 -15.95 3.83 -3.36
N GLU A 475 -16.68 4.94 -3.43
CA GLU A 475 -16.20 6.29 -3.09
C GLU A 475 -17.34 7.12 -2.46
N CYS A 476 -17.09 7.77 -1.34
CA CYS A 476 -18.03 8.69 -0.69
C CYS A 476 -17.31 9.78 0.12
N SER A 477 -18.05 10.78 0.60
CA SER A 477 -17.59 11.78 1.57
C SER A 477 -16.33 12.58 1.18
N ASN A 478 -16.19 12.92 -0.10
CA ASN A 478 -15.02 13.67 -0.58
C ASN A 478 -15.00 15.10 -0.01
N ALA A 479 -13.97 15.42 0.79
CA ALA A 479 -13.77 16.72 1.42
C ALA A 479 -12.42 17.35 1.00
N PRO A 480 -12.32 17.93 -0.20
CA PRO A 480 -11.02 18.22 -0.83
C PRO A 480 -10.19 19.33 -0.19
N ASP A 481 -10.76 20.10 0.74
CA ASP A 481 -10.18 21.31 1.30
C ASP A 481 -9.92 21.22 2.82
N SER A 482 -10.06 20.02 3.40
CA SER A 482 -9.90 19.72 4.84
C SER A 482 -8.44 19.66 5.29
N ALA A 483 -7.71 20.76 5.11
CA ALA A 483 -6.33 20.93 5.57
C ALA A 483 -6.27 21.06 7.10
N ARG A 484 -5.16 20.64 7.73
CA ARG A 484 -5.03 20.63 9.21
C ARG A 484 -5.08 22.02 9.85
N ASP A 485 -4.74 23.05 9.09
CA ASP A 485 -4.79 24.45 9.49
C ASP A 485 -6.11 25.15 9.12
N ASN A 486 -7.09 24.40 8.62
CA ASN A 486 -8.44 24.89 8.34
C ASN A 486 -9.49 24.15 9.19
N PRO A 487 -9.68 24.55 10.47
CA PRO A 487 -10.57 23.86 11.40
C PRO A 487 -12.02 23.79 10.92
N VAL A 488 -12.49 24.77 10.14
CA VAL A 488 -13.85 24.77 9.58
C VAL A 488 -14.05 23.62 8.60
N GLU A 489 -13.12 23.43 7.66
CA GLU A 489 -13.20 22.34 6.68
C GLU A 489 -12.92 20.97 7.30
N LEU A 490 -12.15 20.88 8.39
CA LEU A 490 -11.98 19.65 9.16
C LEU A 490 -13.30 19.19 9.78
N ILE A 491 -14.07 20.11 10.38
CA ILE A 491 -15.37 19.77 10.98
C ILE A 491 -16.42 19.51 9.89
N ARG A 492 -16.40 20.24 8.77
CA ARG A 492 -17.27 19.91 7.63
C ARG A 492 -17.02 18.49 7.09
N GLN A 493 -15.78 18.02 7.08
CA GLN A 493 -15.45 16.64 6.71
C GLN A 493 -16.10 15.65 7.68
N VAL A 494 -16.00 15.89 8.99
CA VAL A 494 -16.64 15.07 10.03
C VAL A 494 -18.15 14.98 9.80
N GLU A 495 -18.83 16.12 9.66
CA GLU A 495 -20.28 16.18 9.45
C GLU A 495 -20.72 15.47 8.16
N THR A 496 -19.94 15.60 7.09
CA THR A 496 -20.20 14.94 5.80
C THR A 496 -20.07 13.43 5.91
N ILE A 497 -18.98 12.95 6.54
CA ILE A 497 -18.76 11.51 6.75
C ILE A 497 -19.88 10.94 7.62
N GLU A 498 -20.17 11.57 8.76
CA GLU A 498 -21.21 11.08 9.67
C GLU A 498 -22.58 10.97 8.99
N LYS A 499 -22.95 11.99 8.20
CA LYS A 499 -24.19 11.98 7.40
C LYS A 499 -24.22 10.85 6.38
N ASP A 500 -23.16 10.70 5.59
CA ASP A 500 -23.08 9.68 4.54
C ASP A 500 -23.11 8.27 5.13
N LEU A 501 -22.39 8.02 6.24
CA LEU A 501 -22.36 6.70 6.88
C LEU A 501 -23.73 6.31 7.44
N ARG A 502 -24.45 7.23 8.10
CA ARG A 502 -25.83 6.99 8.55
C ARG A 502 -26.78 6.67 7.40
N LEU A 503 -26.58 7.29 6.24
CA LEU A 503 -27.36 6.95 5.04
C LEU A 503 -27.04 5.53 4.57
N ILE A 504 -25.77 5.17 4.49
CA ILE A 504 -25.29 3.86 3.99
C ILE A 504 -25.80 2.70 4.85
N GLU A 505 -25.79 2.85 6.18
CA GLU A 505 -26.25 1.81 7.12
C GLU A 505 -27.68 1.33 6.87
N ASN A 506 -28.52 2.19 6.28
CA ASN A 506 -29.93 1.90 6.02
C ASN A 506 -30.19 1.35 4.61
N LEU A 507 -29.17 1.19 3.77
CA LEU A 507 -29.34 0.76 2.38
C LEU A 507 -29.33 -0.76 2.23
N LYS A 508 -30.37 -1.28 1.57
CA LYS A 508 -30.49 -2.71 1.25
C LYS A 508 -29.50 -3.13 0.17
N GLY A 509 -28.87 -4.30 0.33
CA GLY A 509 -27.93 -4.86 -0.64
C GLY A 509 -26.58 -4.17 -0.69
N VAL A 510 -26.27 -3.27 0.25
CA VAL A 510 -24.97 -2.61 0.36
C VAL A 510 -24.09 -3.36 1.36
N ALA A 511 -22.91 -3.79 0.90
CA ALA A 511 -21.95 -4.52 1.72
C ALA A 511 -21.10 -3.61 2.62
N GLY A 512 -21.03 -2.32 2.31
CA GLY A 512 -20.25 -1.34 3.06
C GLY A 512 -19.73 -0.21 2.18
N PHE A 513 -18.65 0.43 2.62
CA PHE A 513 -18.16 1.67 2.05
C PHE A 513 -16.62 1.79 2.01
N ALA A 514 -16.15 2.64 1.11
CA ALA A 514 -14.80 3.20 1.10
C ALA A 514 -14.87 4.73 0.99
N LEU A 515 -14.42 5.43 2.03
CA LEU A 515 -14.32 6.89 2.04
C LEU A 515 -13.28 7.36 1.01
N TRP A 516 -13.47 8.54 0.43
CA TRP A 516 -12.43 9.23 -0.33
C TRP A 516 -11.80 10.32 0.56
N CYS A 517 -10.68 10.06 1.24
CA CYS A 517 -9.78 8.89 1.17
C CYS A 517 -8.99 8.68 2.48
N PHE A 518 -8.07 7.71 2.53
CA PHE A 518 -7.24 7.47 3.72
C PHE A 518 -6.32 8.66 4.02
N ALA A 519 -5.38 8.96 3.13
CA ALA A 519 -4.40 10.02 3.30
C ALA A 519 -4.53 11.08 2.19
N ASP A 520 -4.21 12.33 2.52
CA ASP A 520 -4.08 13.38 1.50
C ASP A 520 -3.09 12.95 0.42
N TYR A 521 -3.39 13.33 -0.83
CA TYR A 521 -2.60 12.90 -1.98
C TYR A 521 -2.36 14.05 -2.96
N ALA A 522 -1.26 13.94 -3.71
CA ALA A 522 -0.95 14.88 -4.78
C ALA A 522 -1.76 14.58 -6.04
N THR A 523 -2.14 15.64 -6.75
CA THR A 523 -2.79 15.52 -8.04
C THR A 523 -2.61 16.82 -8.82
N GLU A 524 -2.33 16.70 -10.11
CA GLU A 524 -2.21 17.85 -11.03
C GLU A 524 -3.53 18.15 -11.75
N ARG A 525 -4.56 17.35 -11.48
CA ARG A 525 -5.83 17.45 -12.19
C ARG A 525 -6.57 18.72 -11.81
N LYS A 526 -6.98 19.47 -12.84
CA LYS A 526 -7.58 20.81 -12.73
C LYS A 526 -6.62 21.81 -12.05
N ASP A 527 -5.33 21.72 -12.41
CA ASP A 527 -4.25 22.61 -11.92
C ASP A 527 -4.14 22.65 -10.39
N ARG A 528 -4.49 21.53 -9.75
CA ARG A 528 -4.26 21.31 -8.32
C ARG A 528 -2.83 20.84 -8.10
N TRP A 529 -2.45 20.78 -6.84
CA TRP A 529 -1.17 20.22 -6.39
C TRP A 529 -1.37 19.19 -5.27
N ARG A 530 -2.47 19.30 -4.52
CA ARG A 530 -2.85 18.42 -3.41
C ARG A 530 -4.36 18.38 -3.25
N ARG A 531 -4.86 17.26 -2.74
CA ARG A 531 -6.21 17.07 -2.22
C ARG A 531 -6.11 16.83 -0.73
N PHE A 532 -6.90 17.58 0.04
CA PHE A 532 -6.96 17.45 1.49
C PHE A 532 -8.08 16.51 1.97
N SER A 533 -8.54 15.62 1.08
CA SER A 533 -9.63 14.67 1.33
C SER A 533 -9.30 13.55 2.31
N GLY A 534 -8.04 13.40 2.72
CA GLY A 534 -7.64 12.32 3.63
C GLY A 534 -8.27 12.48 5.00
N VAL A 535 -8.61 11.36 5.65
CA VAL A 535 -8.90 11.33 7.10
C VAL A 535 -7.63 11.48 7.94
N VAL A 536 -6.47 11.22 7.33
CA VAL A 536 -5.15 11.66 7.79
C VAL A 536 -4.52 12.57 6.74
N ASP A 537 -3.57 13.41 7.16
CA ASP A 537 -2.81 14.22 6.21
C ASP A 537 -1.80 13.39 5.39
N ALA A 538 -1.05 14.04 4.50
CA ALA A 538 -0.09 13.37 3.61
C ALA A 538 1.05 12.69 4.39
N TRP A 539 1.26 13.06 5.66
CA TRP A 539 2.22 12.45 6.57
C TRP A 539 1.52 11.64 7.65
N ARG A 540 0.27 11.18 7.42
CA ARG A 540 -0.44 10.27 8.33
C ARG A 540 -0.59 10.85 9.75
N VAL A 541 -0.67 12.17 9.87
CA VAL A 541 -1.14 12.82 11.10
C VAL A 541 -2.67 12.80 11.07
N TRP A 542 -3.28 12.32 12.15
CA TRP A 542 -4.73 12.19 12.23
C TRP A 542 -5.42 13.54 12.16
N LYS A 543 -6.52 13.59 11.41
CA LYS A 543 -7.47 14.70 11.42
C LYS A 543 -8.69 14.33 12.28
N PRO A 544 -9.57 15.29 12.64
CA PRO A 544 -10.80 15.00 13.37
C PRO A 544 -11.64 13.84 12.78
N ALA A 545 -11.66 13.69 11.45
CA ALA A 545 -12.33 12.58 10.78
C ALA A 545 -11.80 11.18 11.17
N ALA A 546 -10.49 11.02 11.42
CA ALA A 546 -9.93 9.75 11.88
C ALA A 546 -10.42 9.39 13.30
N PHE A 547 -10.53 10.40 14.18
CA PHE A 547 -11.08 10.24 15.52
C PHE A 547 -12.58 9.94 15.51
N LEU A 548 -13.35 10.51 14.57
CA LEU A 548 -14.74 10.12 14.33
C LEU A 548 -14.83 8.63 14.00
N LEU A 549 -14.02 8.13 13.06
CA LEU A 549 -14.03 6.71 12.69
C LEU A 549 -13.69 5.80 13.88
N ALA A 550 -12.64 6.15 14.63
CA ALA A 550 -12.28 5.43 15.84
C ALA A 550 -13.42 5.44 16.87
N ALA A 551 -14.08 6.59 17.09
CA ALA A 551 -15.24 6.70 17.97
C ALA A 551 -16.46 5.91 17.46
N MET A 552 -16.62 5.72 16.15
CA MET A 552 -17.73 4.93 15.60
C MET A 552 -17.47 3.41 15.65
N HIS A 553 -16.21 2.98 15.51
CA HIS A 553 -15.92 1.59 15.12
C HIS A 553 -14.85 0.89 15.95
N SER A 554 -14.06 1.62 16.74
CA SER A 554 -13.01 1.01 17.55
C SER A 554 -13.61 0.19 18.70
N PRO A 555 -13.07 -1.01 18.99
CA PRO A 555 -13.49 -1.80 20.14
C PRO A 555 -12.95 -1.24 21.47
N VAL A 556 -11.88 -0.43 21.44
CA VAL A 556 -11.27 0.18 22.64
C VAL A 556 -11.87 1.54 22.96
N ALA A 557 -11.71 2.00 24.20
CA ALA A 557 -12.13 3.34 24.60
C ALA A 557 -11.44 4.42 23.76
N VAL A 558 -12.22 5.36 23.22
CA VAL A 558 -11.73 6.50 22.43
C VAL A 558 -12.27 7.77 23.06
N LEU A 559 -11.37 8.73 23.27
CA LEU A 559 -11.73 10.10 23.62
C LEU A 559 -10.70 11.04 23.00
N PHE A 560 -11.20 12.00 22.22
CA PHE A 560 -10.37 13.06 21.64
C PHE A 560 -11.12 14.39 21.73
N LEU A 561 -10.37 15.44 22.03
CA LEU A 561 -10.87 16.80 22.21
C LEU A 561 -10.22 17.71 21.16
N PHE A 562 -11.04 18.26 20.26
CA PHE A 562 -10.61 19.24 19.27
C PHE A 562 -11.24 20.59 19.59
N CYS A 563 -10.41 21.55 19.98
CA CYS A 563 -10.83 22.91 20.29
C CYS A 563 -9.70 23.87 19.97
N ASP A 564 -10.03 25.05 19.44
CA ASP A 564 -9.08 26.14 19.37
C ASP A 564 -9.01 26.86 20.72
N TRP A 565 -8.04 26.49 21.54
CA TRP A 565 -7.81 27.07 22.86
C TRP A 565 -6.72 28.17 22.87
N SER A 566 -6.51 28.87 21.74
CA SER A 566 -5.50 29.94 21.63
C SER A 566 -5.77 31.15 22.53
N GLU A 567 -4.74 31.67 23.20
CA GLU A 567 -4.81 32.90 24.01
C GLU A 567 -4.82 34.18 23.17
N SER A 568 -4.50 34.10 21.87
CA SER A 568 -4.48 35.27 20.97
C SER A 568 -5.88 35.72 20.53
N LYS A 569 -6.90 34.87 20.71
CA LYS A 569 -8.29 35.17 20.34
C LYS A 569 -9.05 35.81 21.51
N PRO A 570 -10.06 36.66 21.24
CA PRO A 570 -10.87 37.29 22.28
C PRO A 570 -11.48 36.30 23.26
N ALA A 571 -11.76 36.78 24.47
CA ALA A 571 -12.54 36.04 25.46
C ALA A 571 -13.95 35.72 24.94
N GLY A 572 -14.55 34.63 25.42
CA GLY A 572 -15.90 34.20 25.07
C GLY A 572 -16.02 32.69 24.89
N LYS A 573 -17.20 32.24 24.45
CA LYS A 573 -17.45 30.83 24.18
C LYS A 573 -16.69 30.33 22.96
N ARG A 574 -16.09 29.14 23.09
CA ARG A 574 -15.44 28.41 22.01
C ARG A 574 -16.07 27.05 21.85
N THR A 575 -16.15 26.60 20.61
CA THR A 575 -16.69 25.27 20.31
C THR A 575 -15.62 24.23 20.57
N ALA A 576 -15.89 23.35 21.53
CA ALA A 576 -15.15 22.12 21.75
C ALA A 576 -15.87 20.98 21.03
N HIS A 577 -15.13 20.22 20.22
CA HIS A 577 -15.60 19.01 19.57
C HIS A 577 -15.02 17.80 20.30
N VAL A 578 -15.91 16.95 20.82
CA VAL A 578 -15.56 15.73 21.54
C VAL A 578 -15.86 14.54 20.63
N PHE A 579 -14.88 13.67 20.42
CA PHE A 579 -15.02 12.42 19.67
C PHE A 579 -14.87 11.26 20.64
N THR A 580 -15.89 10.43 20.78
CA THR A 580 -15.88 9.37 21.80
C THR A 580 -16.82 8.22 21.53
N ASN A 581 -16.46 7.05 22.07
CA ASN A 581 -17.36 5.90 22.20
C ASN A 581 -17.72 5.57 23.66
N CYS A 582 -17.39 6.47 24.60
CA CYS A 582 -17.83 6.37 25.99
C CYS A 582 -19.30 6.71 26.12
N ASP A 583 -19.98 6.11 27.11
CA ASP A 583 -21.42 6.34 27.34
C ASP A 583 -21.70 7.76 27.88
N GLU A 584 -20.75 8.32 28.62
CA GLU A 584 -20.78 9.66 29.17
C GLU A 584 -19.37 10.26 29.18
N VAL A 585 -19.29 11.57 28.95
CA VAL A 585 -18.04 12.35 29.05
C VAL A 585 -18.26 13.59 29.91
N VAL A 586 -17.36 13.80 30.86
CA VAL A 586 -17.29 15.03 31.66
C VAL A 586 -16.20 15.92 31.07
N VAL A 587 -16.56 17.12 30.65
CA VAL A 587 -15.62 18.14 30.20
C VAL A 587 -15.32 19.06 31.39
N LEU A 588 -14.03 19.17 31.69
CA LEU A 588 -13.49 19.95 32.79
C LEU A 588 -12.77 21.19 32.25
N ARG A 589 -13.04 22.37 32.80
CA ARG A 589 -12.26 23.59 32.56
C ARG A 589 -11.48 23.91 33.83
N ASN A 590 -10.14 23.89 33.74
CA ASN A 590 -9.26 24.14 34.88
C ASN A 590 -9.58 23.26 36.10
N GLY A 591 -9.94 22.00 35.85
CA GLY A 591 -10.29 21.01 36.87
C GLY A 591 -11.74 21.06 37.38
N ALA A 592 -12.50 22.11 37.06
CA ALA A 592 -13.92 22.22 37.41
C ALA A 592 -14.81 21.67 36.29
N GLU A 593 -15.91 20.98 36.63
CA GLU A 593 -16.89 20.51 35.64
C GLU A 593 -17.52 21.70 34.90
N ALA A 594 -17.29 21.76 33.60
CA ALA A 594 -17.88 22.76 32.72
C ALA A 594 -19.19 22.24 32.10
N VAL A 595 -19.19 20.98 31.65
CA VAL A 595 -20.38 20.33 31.10
C VAL A 595 -20.24 18.80 31.16
N ARG A 596 -21.38 18.13 31.31
CA ARG A 596 -21.52 16.67 31.17
C ARG A 596 -22.28 16.36 29.89
N LEU A 597 -21.71 15.47 29.08
CA LEU A 597 -22.21 15.13 27.75
C LEU A 597 -22.62 13.66 27.72
N LYS A 598 -23.78 13.38 27.13
CA LYS A 598 -24.11 12.02 26.71
C LYS A 598 -23.18 11.61 25.57
N GLY A 599 -22.67 10.38 25.64
CA GLY A 599 -21.82 9.78 24.62
C GLY A 599 -22.45 9.76 23.24
N ALA A 600 -21.70 10.23 22.25
CA ALA A 600 -21.94 10.03 20.83
C ALA A 600 -20.60 10.12 20.08
N PRO A 601 -20.48 9.52 18.88
CA PRO A 601 -19.23 9.53 18.11
C PRO A 601 -18.64 10.93 17.89
N HIS A 602 -19.50 11.95 17.79
CA HIS A 602 -19.13 13.35 17.75
C HIS A 602 -20.16 14.19 18.52
N VAL A 603 -19.69 15.06 19.40
CA VAL A 603 -20.50 16.06 20.10
C VAL A 603 -19.80 17.41 20.00
N SER A 604 -20.55 18.47 19.70
CA SER A 604 -20.05 19.84 19.69
C SER A 604 -20.70 20.64 20.80
N VAL A 605 -19.90 21.34 21.62
CA VAL A 605 -20.40 22.11 22.77
C VAL A 605 -19.65 23.43 22.92
N GLY A 606 -20.37 24.49 23.29
CA GLY A 606 -19.77 25.80 23.57
C GLY A 606 -19.29 25.90 25.01
N ILE A 607 -17.99 26.12 25.21
CA ILE A 607 -17.35 26.29 26.52
C ILE A 607 -16.78 27.70 26.63
N ASP A 608 -17.05 28.40 27.72
CA ASP A 608 -16.45 29.70 27.98
C ASP A 608 -14.93 29.56 28.14
N PHE A 609 -14.18 30.31 27.33
CA PHE A 609 -12.72 30.31 27.34
C PHE A 609 -12.16 30.88 28.64
N GLU A 610 -11.22 30.13 29.20
CA GLU A 610 -10.39 30.53 30.33
C GLU A 610 -8.98 29.97 30.08
N PRO A 611 -7.91 30.77 30.16
CA PRO A 611 -6.55 30.26 30.03
C PRO A 611 -6.29 29.11 31.00
N GLY A 612 -5.56 28.09 30.55
CA GLY A 612 -5.32 26.85 31.30
C GLY A 612 -5.69 25.61 30.49
N VAL A 613 -6.30 24.62 31.14
CA VAL A 613 -6.53 23.28 30.57
C VAL A 613 -8.02 23.03 30.38
N LEU A 614 -8.41 22.71 29.15
CA LEU A 614 -9.68 22.06 28.86
C LEU A 614 -9.43 20.55 28.79
N ALA A 615 -10.05 19.78 29.66
CA ALA A 615 -9.92 18.32 29.69
C ALA A 615 -11.28 17.66 29.46
N ALA A 616 -11.26 16.43 28.98
CA ALA A 616 -12.42 15.56 28.86
C ALA A 616 -12.06 14.21 29.48
N ARG A 617 -12.98 13.65 30.26
CA ARG A 617 -12.85 12.33 30.87
C ARG A 617 -14.08 11.49 30.57
N GLY A 618 -13.86 10.28 30.06
CA GLY A 618 -14.90 9.31 29.73
C GLY A 618 -14.59 7.95 30.33
N VAL A 619 -15.63 7.10 30.42
CA VAL A 619 -15.50 5.71 30.85
C VAL A 619 -16.19 4.81 29.84
N ARG A 620 -15.54 3.72 29.44
CA ARG A 620 -16.12 2.64 28.62
C ARG A 620 -15.65 1.29 29.15
N GLY A 621 -16.58 0.40 29.47
CA GLY A 621 -16.23 -0.95 29.94
C GLY A 621 -15.37 -0.97 31.22
N GLY A 622 -15.42 0.07 32.04
CA GLY A 622 -14.57 0.24 33.22
C GLY A 622 -13.21 0.90 32.97
N GLU A 623 -12.80 1.09 31.72
CA GLU A 623 -11.59 1.83 31.37
C GLU A 623 -11.86 3.34 31.34
N ILE A 624 -10.98 4.11 31.98
CA ILE A 624 -11.01 5.58 31.94
C ILE A 624 -10.14 6.04 30.77
N CYS A 625 -10.68 6.92 29.92
CA CYS A 625 -9.91 7.62 28.91
C CYS A 625 -10.00 9.13 29.14
N GLU A 626 -8.89 9.82 28.87
CA GLU A 626 -8.77 11.26 29.06
C GLU A 626 -8.19 11.92 27.80
N ALA A 627 -8.66 13.12 27.51
CA ALA A 627 -8.10 13.98 26.47
C ALA A 627 -7.99 15.41 27.01
N SER A 628 -6.99 16.16 26.57
CA SER A 628 -6.84 17.55 26.98
C SER A 628 -6.38 18.45 25.85
N CYS A 629 -6.74 19.73 25.98
CA CYS A 629 -6.29 20.82 25.16
C CYS A 629 -5.85 21.94 26.10
N GLU A 630 -4.55 22.16 26.20
CA GLU A 630 -4.00 23.30 26.92
C GLU A 630 -4.09 24.56 26.08
N SER A 631 -4.27 25.70 26.74
CA SER A 631 -4.25 26.99 26.05
C SER A 631 -2.85 27.21 25.50
N PHE A 632 -2.69 28.01 24.45
CA PHE A 632 -1.37 28.26 23.86
C PHE A 632 -1.23 29.73 23.45
N GLY A 633 -0.01 30.24 23.55
CA GLY A 633 0.35 31.56 23.06
C GLY A 633 0.91 31.51 21.65
N GLU A 634 1.47 32.63 21.20
CA GLU A 634 2.12 32.72 19.89
C GLU A 634 3.35 31.81 19.80
N ALA A 635 3.58 31.23 18.62
CA ALA A 635 4.78 30.46 18.31
C ALA A 635 6.05 31.32 18.46
N ARG A 636 7.07 30.79 19.16
CA ARG A 636 8.36 31.44 19.38
C ARG A 636 9.57 30.59 19.03
N ARG A 637 9.46 29.27 19.12
CA ARG A 637 10.57 28.35 18.83
C ARG A 637 10.11 27.08 18.15
N LEU A 638 11.03 26.39 17.48
CA LEU A 638 10.83 25.03 16.99
C LEU A 638 11.29 24.00 18.02
N SER A 639 10.85 22.77 17.86
CA SER A 639 11.32 21.60 18.61
C SER A 639 11.29 20.36 17.71
N LEU A 640 12.16 19.40 18.03
CA LEU A 640 12.25 18.11 17.36
C LEU A 640 12.03 16.99 18.37
N GLU A 641 11.15 16.04 18.04
CA GLU A 641 10.91 14.84 18.86
C GLU A 641 10.88 13.60 17.96
N ILE A 642 11.63 12.56 18.32
CA ILE A 642 11.82 11.37 17.50
C ILE A 642 10.85 10.28 17.99
N GLU A 643 10.16 9.63 17.06
CA GLU A 643 9.32 8.48 17.34
C GLU A 643 10.11 7.17 17.16
N GLY A 644 10.64 6.63 18.25
CA GLY A 644 11.33 5.33 18.27
C GLY A 644 12.85 5.41 18.09
N ASN A 645 13.46 4.27 17.78
CA ASN A 645 14.92 4.11 17.66
C ASN A 645 15.32 3.92 16.20
N LEU A 646 16.41 4.56 15.80
CA LEU A 646 16.97 4.42 14.46
C LEU A 646 18.07 3.35 14.46
N GLU A 647 17.93 2.38 13.58
CA GLU A 647 18.84 1.24 13.43
C GLU A 647 19.50 1.26 12.05
N ALA A 648 20.79 0.96 11.97
CA ALA A 648 21.51 0.82 10.70
C ALA A 648 20.86 -0.25 9.81
N GLY A 649 20.55 0.09 8.56
CA GLY A 649 19.81 -0.76 7.63
C GLY A 649 18.33 -1.01 8.00
N GLY A 650 17.81 -0.34 9.05
CA GLY A 650 16.46 -0.53 9.55
C GLY A 650 15.39 0.33 8.87
N ASP A 651 14.21 0.38 9.50
CA ASP A 651 13.07 1.15 9.02
C ASP A 651 13.26 2.68 9.28
N PRO A 652 12.73 3.57 8.42
CA PRO A 652 12.76 5.01 8.70
C PRO A 652 11.95 5.37 9.95
N VAL A 653 12.52 6.26 10.77
CA VAL A 653 11.85 6.79 11.98
C VAL A 653 11.21 8.15 11.70
N ALA A 654 10.08 8.42 12.33
CA ALA A 654 9.45 9.73 12.22
C ALA A 654 10.07 10.72 13.21
N VAL A 655 10.16 11.98 12.80
CA VAL A 655 10.57 13.09 13.64
C VAL A 655 9.50 14.18 13.55
N TRP A 656 8.88 14.48 14.69
CA TRP A 656 7.98 15.60 14.84
C TRP A 656 8.75 16.90 14.79
N VAL A 657 8.23 17.85 14.03
CA VAL A 657 8.65 19.26 14.07
C VAL A 657 7.49 20.05 14.64
N ARG A 658 7.67 20.66 15.82
CA ARG A 658 6.60 21.45 16.46
C ARG A 658 7.00 22.89 16.67
N ALA A 659 6.08 23.82 16.38
CA ALA A 659 6.18 25.22 16.76
C ALA A 659 5.59 25.40 18.16
N LEU A 660 6.41 25.85 19.09
CA LEU A 660 6.07 25.99 20.50
C LEU A 660 6.03 27.46 20.92
N ASP A 661 5.15 27.78 21.86
CA ASP A 661 5.14 29.06 22.56
C ASP A 661 6.22 29.16 23.64
N THR A 662 6.26 30.29 24.37
CA THR A 662 7.22 30.52 25.47
C THR A 662 7.08 29.55 26.65
N ARG A 663 5.92 28.88 26.78
CA ARG A 663 5.63 27.86 27.80
C ARG A 663 5.89 26.44 27.29
N GLY A 664 6.34 26.27 26.05
CA GLY A 664 6.59 24.96 25.45
C GLY A 664 5.34 24.26 24.92
N ARG A 665 4.21 24.97 24.79
CA ARG A 665 2.95 24.41 24.29
C ARG A 665 2.85 24.60 22.78
N VAL A 666 2.25 23.63 22.08
CA VAL A 666 2.12 23.67 20.62
C VAL A 666 1.21 24.83 20.21
N ALA A 667 1.76 25.77 19.45
CA ALA A 667 1.05 26.93 18.92
C ALA A 667 0.27 26.53 17.66
N ARG A 668 -0.98 26.07 17.86
CA ARG A 668 -1.81 25.51 16.78
C ARG A 668 -2.36 26.53 15.79
N ASP A 669 -2.15 27.82 16.04
CA ASP A 669 -2.48 28.90 15.11
C ASP A 669 -1.32 29.22 14.14
N TRP A 670 -0.16 28.59 14.31
CA TRP A 670 0.98 28.75 13.40
C TRP A 670 1.01 27.67 12.31
N SER A 671 1.17 28.09 11.07
CA SER A 671 1.50 27.21 9.93
C SER A 671 2.63 27.84 9.13
N GLY A 672 3.51 27.01 8.59
CA GLY A 672 4.67 27.50 7.86
C GLY A 672 5.50 26.41 7.22
N GLU A 673 6.66 26.82 6.71
CA GLU A 673 7.65 25.94 6.13
C GLU A 673 8.93 26.03 6.96
N VAL A 674 9.52 24.88 7.25
CA VAL A 674 10.82 24.78 7.92
C VAL A 674 11.84 24.19 6.96
N VAL A 675 13.05 24.71 7.00
CA VAL A 675 14.21 24.17 6.27
C VAL A 675 14.92 23.19 7.18
N VAL A 676 15.19 22.00 6.67
CA VAL A 676 15.87 20.91 7.36
C VAL A 676 17.31 20.82 6.88
N ARG A 677 18.22 20.57 7.81
CA ARG A 677 19.61 20.19 7.52
C ARG A 677 19.92 18.92 8.29
N SER A 678 20.55 17.95 7.64
CA SER A 678 21.00 16.74 8.32
C SER A 678 22.42 16.36 7.88
N ALA A 679 23.20 15.82 8.82
CA ALA A 679 24.55 15.31 8.55
C ALA A 679 24.84 14.11 9.46
N GLY A 680 25.55 13.11 8.93
CA GLY A 680 25.94 11.91 9.69
C GLY A 680 25.57 10.62 8.98
N ALA A 681 25.37 9.56 9.75
CA ALA A 681 25.18 8.17 9.28
C ALA A 681 23.79 7.89 8.66
N ALA A 682 22.89 8.86 8.69
CA ALA A 682 21.52 8.74 8.18
C ALA A 682 21.07 10.04 7.51
N ARG A 683 19.95 9.98 6.78
CA ARG A 683 19.46 11.11 5.98
C ARG A 683 18.05 11.50 6.37
N ALA A 684 17.84 12.79 6.68
CA ALA A 684 16.49 13.33 6.77
C ALA A 684 15.84 13.36 5.38
N VAL A 685 14.61 12.89 5.29
CA VAL A 685 13.81 12.86 4.07
C VAL A 685 12.93 14.11 4.05
N PRO A 686 13.27 15.15 3.26
CA PRO A 686 12.45 16.34 3.18
C PRO A 686 11.16 16.05 2.42
N HIS A 687 10.16 16.90 2.60
CA HIS A 687 8.90 16.73 1.85
C HIS A 687 9.09 17.11 0.39
N PHE A 688 10.00 18.02 0.13
CA PHE A 688 10.14 18.69 -1.15
C PHE A 688 11.58 19.16 -1.43
N GLU A 689 11.83 19.58 -2.68
CA GLU A 689 13.08 20.23 -3.07
C GLU A 689 13.40 21.45 -2.19
N GLY A 690 14.70 21.68 -1.94
CA GLY A 690 15.20 22.71 -1.03
C GLY A 690 15.22 22.33 0.45
N ASN A 691 15.09 21.02 0.76
CA ASN A 691 15.06 20.47 2.12
C ASN A 691 13.94 21.06 3.00
N ILE A 692 12.74 21.20 2.43
CA ILE A 692 11.63 21.85 3.12
C ILE A 692 10.66 20.81 3.70
N VAL A 693 10.17 21.11 4.91
CA VAL A 693 9.09 20.41 5.61
C VAL A 693 7.97 21.40 5.86
N SER A 694 6.74 20.98 5.61
CA SER A 694 5.54 21.78 5.89
C SER A 694 5.04 21.47 7.29
N VAL A 695 4.74 22.52 8.06
CA VAL A 695 4.18 22.46 9.40
C VAL A 695 2.81 23.13 9.34
N ALA A 696 1.78 22.42 9.78
CA ALA A 696 0.41 22.90 9.79
C ALA A 696 -0.16 22.81 11.21
N ALA A 697 -0.84 23.86 11.66
CA ALA A 697 -1.40 23.94 13.00
C ALA A 697 -0.37 23.56 14.10
N GLY A 698 0.83 24.12 13.99
CA GLY A 698 1.93 23.98 14.94
C GLY A 698 2.69 22.67 14.84
N GLU A 699 2.28 21.72 14.00
CA GLU A 699 2.91 20.40 13.91
C GLU A 699 3.25 20.00 12.48
N GLY A 700 4.37 19.31 12.31
CA GLY A 700 4.81 18.72 11.06
C GLY A 700 5.55 17.41 11.38
N ARG A 701 5.70 16.55 10.37
CA ARG A 701 6.37 15.26 10.56
C ARG A 701 7.23 14.94 9.36
N LEU A 702 8.53 14.78 9.60
CA LEU A 702 9.49 14.30 8.60
C LEU A 702 9.95 12.88 8.98
N PHE A 703 10.71 12.24 8.09
CA PHE A 703 11.31 10.94 8.36
C PHE A 703 12.83 11.01 8.27
N VAL A 704 13.52 10.17 9.05
CA VAL A 704 14.96 9.95 8.93
C VAL A 704 15.16 8.51 8.51
N ALA A 705 15.77 8.33 7.34
CA ALA A 705 16.09 7.02 6.78
C ALA A 705 17.54 6.65 7.15
N PRO A 706 17.77 5.46 7.73
CA PRO A 706 19.11 5.04 8.13
C PRO A 706 19.99 4.75 6.92
N GLY A 707 21.31 4.93 7.08
CA GLY A 707 22.30 4.30 6.20
C GLY A 707 22.61 2.86 6.64
N GLY A 708 23.57 2.22 5.98
CA GLY A 708 23.99 0.85 6.31
C GLY A 708 24.91 0.72 7.53
N GLU A 709 25.43 1.83 8.04
CA GLU A 709 26.43 1.85 9.11
C GLU A 709 25.87 2.51 10.39
N PRO A 710 26.25 2.02 11.58
CA PRO A 710 25.92 2.66 12.85
C PRO A 710 26.65 4.00 13.02
N GLY A 711 26.20 4.83 13.96
CA GLY A 711 26.78 6.14 14.21
C GLY A 711 25.78 7.11 14.85
N SER A 712 25.78 8.35 14.39
CA SER A 712 24.75 9.33 14.73
C SER A 712 24.38 10.18 13.51
N VAL A 713 23.21 10.80 13.56
CA VAL A 713 22.78 11.83 12.62
C VAL A 713 22.33 13.07 13.38
N SER A 714 22.89 14.21 13.00
CA SER A 714 22.42 15.52 13.42
C SER A 714 21.26 15.94 12.53
N VAL A 715 20.15 16.36 13.12
CA VAL A 715 19.02 16.96 12.40
C VAL A 715 18.74 18.33 12.98
N ALA A 716 18.81 19.37 12.15
CA ALA A 716 18.50 20.74 12.53
C ALA A 716 17.39 21.31 11.64
N VAL A 717 16.53 22.13 12.24
CA VAL A 717 15.42 22.82 11.58
C VAL A 717 15.43 24.30 11.87
N SER A 718 15.10 25.10 10.86
CA SER A 718 14.92 26.55 10.97
C SER A 718 13.67 26.98 10.23
N ASP A 719 12.87 27.86 10.83
CA ASP A 719 11.73 28.48 10.17
C ASP A 719 12.20 29.29 8.95
N ARG A 720 11.58 29.07 7.80
CA ARG A 720 11.90 29.77 6.56
C ARG A 720 11.70 31.28 6.65
N SER A 721 10.79 31.74 7.52
CA SER A 721 10.57 33.18 7.74
C SER A 721 11.58 33.83 8.69
N GLY A 722 12.37 33.02 9.40
CA GLY A 722 13.37 33.47 10.38
C GLY A 722 12.78 34.04 11.67
N ARG A 723 11.50 33.78 11.96
CA ARG A 723 10.79 34.34 13.12
C ARG A 723 10.84 33.44 14.35
N LEU A 724 10.99 32.14 14.16
CA LEU A 724 11.07 31.16 15.24
C LEU A 724 12.52 30.79 15.53
N GLU A 725 12.85 30.62 16.81
CA GLU A 725 14.14 30.05 17.22
C GLU A 725 14.30 28.64 16.63
N PRO A 726 15.47 28.32 16.04
CA PRO A 726 15.73 27.01 15.44
C PRO A 726 15.87 25.91 16.49
N ALA A 727 15.81 24.66 16.04
CA ALA A 727 16.04 23.49 16.90
C ALA A 727 16.95 22.47 16.23
N SER A 728 17.68 21.69 17.03
CA SER A 728 18.48 20.56 16.55
C SER A 728 18.41 19.39 17.52
N VAL A 729 18.59 18.18 17.00
CA VAL A 729 18.65 16.94 17.76
C VAL A 729 19.72 16.02 17.16
N GLU A 730 20.45 15.33 18.03
CA GLU A 730 21.32 14.22 17.64
C GLU A 730 20.58 12.91 17.83
N ILE A 731 20.52 12.10 16.76
CA ILE A 731 19.85 10.80 16.77
C ILE A 731 20.90 9.70 16.70
N PRO A 732 21.01 8.82 17.70
CA PRO A 732 21.89 7.66 17.60
C PRO A 732 21.36 6.69 16.55
N VAL A 733 22.26 6.18 15.71
CA VAL A 733 22.00 5.07 14.77
C VAL A 733 22.64 3.83 15.39
N SER A 734 21.82 2.98 15.96
CA SER A 734 22.26 1.76 16.64
C SER A 734 22.56 0.64 15.65
N VAL A 735 23.35 -0.35 16.09
CA VAL A 735 23.58 -1.58 15.31
C VAL A 735 22.24 -2.31 15.22
N GLY A 736 21.74 -2.50 13.99
CA GLY A 736 20.49 -3.25 13.78
C GLY A 736 20.61 -4.66 14.34
N GLY A 737 19.60 -5.09 15.09
CA GLY A 737 19.48 -6.51 15.44
C GLY A 737 19.26 -7.29 14.15
N MET A 738 20.11 -8.28 13.84
CA MET A 738 19.83 -9.23 12.75
C MET A 738 18.50 -9.91 13.05
N GLN A 739 17.40 -9.39 12.51
CA GLN A 739 16.13 -10.10 12.43
C GLN A 739 16.29 -11.10 11.28
N GLY A 740 16.55 -12.37 11.67
CA GLY A 740 16.69 -13.51 10.76
C GLY A 740 15.38 -14.08 10.28
#